data_AF-A0A450S353-F1
#
_entry.id   AF-A0A450S353-F1
#
_cell.length_a   1.000
_cell.length_b   1.000
_cell.length_c   1.000
_cell.angle_alpha   90.00
_cell.angle_beta   90.00
_cell.angle_gamma   90.00
#
_symmetry.space_group_name_H-M   'P 1'
#
loop_
_entity.id
_entity.type
_entity.pdbx_description
1 polymer ?
#
loop_
_entity_poly.entity_id
_entity_poly.type
_entity_poly.pdbx_seq_one_letter_code
_entity_poly.pdbx_strand_id
1 'polypeptide(L)'
;MKSVKVFFAMISLTWLAMSFHVAVAAEIKIATGSKSGVYYPVGQAISQLLKAKDIDVGVLSTAGSEKNVDMLLQGTADLAIVQSDVLYMMSRANPDESYFKYKEPVKALRGLAALFPEHTQILVRADSDITGVLQLVDKQLYVGKSGSGTYKNATDILSSFGISKNDYISYARDISAKKAIELLLEGKLDAVFDTSGELKINDPGFKGRLKMVSLNKEDQNRIKKNHPYTSFKQVRNHRGEEYGVMFSRALLIAGPEGADVEIRHDTIVRLIEILIDNLEIEIQRTGKNIETFTTGSLIARGITIDLHPAAKAYYQEEGILLNIRALQLMALFLFLMLILALLSHFGVNWKWSIWLRFWGQNRFGTGWRRTVRIWNVLVGNAFAITLWVLFFILLLAVIAILSWEDQYALTHNVHNRFADLHLGELLTWLITFAATGFSQDLFPHSLIGKIAATSIPIIGLGGLVSAFIYSNLKRNQRTDKEARGAHVPRLEDHVIICGWNDRVPALIREITTTNRWVKGRKVIVLSEHEAEKPLEPFGFIPGSAFFCRGISSDYDKLKMVNLEKACCAVVMADHHKIQRGNLRGLYTAVALRKTRPEEEFKIIAELYYDFNESRFRYAEVTKLIPLERVSSYVMAHACMNPGISDLLIRILSFDESQIALFISVAEDKNILKAVKDKTFNDAMRQLRKQNILLLAVYRIPEKGTEHAETELDFRNPSPYFLNPSAQEDSQYMISEKDSLLIIRSNIADTSLEQAWNMALGQNLRNSERRLYGATDEHLLIIGRGKEIRDVVSAVSNSAQSIISISMEENRETEVAVFEQSGTRRLIEKTTDFSLKNLEDLVREHRDIFAKVTRAVILEVSPTDSGLEQEDVIHQDDAELSYAIVLRDLYRELFEIDLHIAAEMRADVNLHLYHDIGIVQPIPINRIIELILARMVFHRGLVSEFFLKAMSYRPDNYKVRLEKQSVATLSEKLNEKLVGTTSGIPSYFSNKIKQLS
;
A
#
# COMPACT_ATOMS: atom_id res chain seq x y z
N MET A 1 -39.80 -24.67 -39.66
CA MET A 1 -38.70 -25.68 -39.73
C MET A 1 -38.48 -26.30 -41.12
N LYS A 2 -38.83 -25.62 -42.24
CA LYS A 2 -38.50 -26.08 -43.61
C LYS A 2 -37.46 -25.19 -44.33
N SER A 3 -37.19 -23.98 -43.85
CA SER A 3 -36.24 -23.03 -44.43
C SER A 3 -34.79 -23.20 -43.95
N VAL A 4 -34.57 -23.73 -42.74
CA VAL A 4 -33.20 -23.91 -42.17
C VAL A 4 -32.50 -25.15 -42.73
N LYS A 5 -33.24 -26.20 -43.09
CA LYS A 5 -32.66 -27.43 -43.69
C LYS A 5 -32.25 -27.23 -45.16
N VAL A 6 -32.93 -26.35 -45.90
CA VAL A 6 -32.59 -26.01 -47.29
C VAL A 6 -31.34 -25.12 -47.37
N PHE A 7 -31.15 -24.25 -46.36
CA PHE A 7 -29.96 -23.40 -46.28
C PHE A 7 -28.68 -24.21 -45.95
N PHE A 8 -28.77 -25.19 -45.04
CA PHE A 8 -27.65 -26.08 -44.76
C PHE A 8 -27.37 -27.07 -45.90
N ALA A 9 -28.39 -27.56 -46.60
CA ALA A 9 -28.22 -28.43 -47.77
C ALA A 9 -27.58 -27.69 -48.97
N MET A 10 -27.93 -26.42 -49.20
CA MET A 10 -27.28 -25.61 -50.24
C MET A 10 -25.84 -25.25 -49.90
N ILE A 11 -25.51 -24.99 -48.63
CA ILE A 11 -24.12 -24.75 -48.20
C ILE A 11 -23.27 -26.02 -48.32
N SER A 12 -23.85 -27.21 -48.07
CA SER A 12 -23.13 -28.47 -48.30
C SER A 12 -22.96 -28.80 -49.80
N LEU A 13 -23.87 -28.35 -50.67
CA LEU A 13 -23.79 -28.59 -52.12
C LEU A 13 -22.83 -27.60 -52.81
N THR A 14 -22.71 -26.36 -52.31
CA THR A 14 -21.71 -25.40 -52.80
C THR A 14 -20.31 -25.70 -52.29
N TRP A 15 -20.16 -26.37 -51.15
CA TRP A 15 -18.87 -26.89 -50.68
C TRP A 15 -18.37 -28.10 -51.50
N LEU A 16 -19.28 -28.95 -52.01
CA LEU A 16 -18.90 -30.10 -52.84
C LEU A 16 -18.61 -29.75 -54.31
N ALA A 17 -19.03 -28.57 -54.77
CA ALA A 17 -18.87 -28.09 -56.15
C ALA A 17 -17.75 -27.05 -56.33
N MET A 18 -16.97 -26.75 -55.28
CA MET A 18 -15.67 -26.10 -55.45
C MET A 18 -14.68 -27.16 -55.95
N SER A 19 -14.67 -27.29 -57.28
CA SER A 19 -13.54 -27.68 -58.10
C SER A 19 -12.41 -28.41 -57.37
N PHE A 20 -12.35 -29.73 -57.54
CA PHE A 20 -11.07 -30.39 -57.71
C PHE A 20 -10.35 -29.67 -58.87
N HIS A 21 -9.60 -28.61 -58.58
CA HIS A 21 -8.34 -28.45 -59.29
C HIS A 21 -7.51 -29.62 -58.80
N VAL A 22 -7.46 -30.67 -59.62
CA VAL A 22 -6.24 -31.47 -59.66
C VAL A 22 -5.16 -30.47 -60.03
N ALA A 23 -4.55 -29.86 -59.02
CA ALA A 23 -3.25 -29.27 -59.17
C ALA A 23 -2.36 -30.47 -59.55
N VAL A 24 -2.13 -30.63 -60.85
CA VAL A 24 -0.90 -31.28 -61.30
C VAL A 24 0.17 -30.58 -60.48
N ALA A 25 0.86 -31.31 -59.61
CA ALA A 25 1.98 -30.76 -58.88
C ALA A 25 2.95 -30.23 -59.94
N ALA A 26 2.96 -28.91 -60.14
CA ALA A 26 3.93 -28.28 -60.99
C ALA A 26 5.27 -28.53 -60.29
N GLU A 27 6.12 -29.33 -60.93
CA GLU A 27 7.46 -29.61 -60.46
C GLU A 27 8.19 -28.28 -60.26
N ILE A 28 8.48 -27.92 -59.01
CA ILE A 28 9.16 -26.66 -58.68
C ILE A 28 10.56 -26.75 -59.28
N LYS A 29 10.99 -25.74 -60.02
CA LYS A 29 12.31 -25.74 -60.65
C LYS A 29 13.24 -24.72 -59.99
N ILE A 30 14.42 -25.18 -59.60
CA ILE A 30 15.48 -24.32 -59.06
C ILE A 30 16.58 -24.09 -60.10
N ALA A 31 16.77 -22.84 -60.53
CA ALA A 31 17.87 -22.42 -61.39
C ALA A 31 19.15 -22.21 -60.56
N THR A 32 20.23 -22.91 -60.93
CA THR A 32 21.45 -23.00 -60.12
C THR A 32 22.69 -22.50 -60.86
N GLY A 33 23.62 -23.37 -61.25
CA GLY A 33 24.82 -22.99 -61.99
C GLY A 33 25.30 -24.17 -62.80
N SER A 34 26.53 -24.11 -63.30
CA SER A 34 27.12 -25.26 -63.99
C SER A 34 27.21 -26.46 -63.04
N LYS A 35 27.10 -27.69 -63.57
CA LYS A 35 27.30 -28.93 -62.80
C LYS A 35 28.64 -29.01 -62.06
N SER A 36 29.65 -28.26 -62.53
CA SER A 36 30.97 -28.16 -61.90
C SER A 36 31.10 -27.05 -60.86
N GLY A 37 30.09 -26.17 -60.73
CA GLY A 37 30.06 -25.06 -59.77
C GLY A 37 29.42 -25.44 -58.44
N VAL A 38 29.39 -24.50 -57.49
CA VAL A 38 28.86 -24.73 -56.14
C VAL A 38 27.32 -24.71 -56.09
N TYR A 39 26.66 -23.93 -56.96
CA TYR A 39 25.20 -23.77 -56.90
C TYR A 39 24.44 -25.07 -57.25
N TYR A 40 24.95 -25.88 -58.18
CA TYR A 40 24.29 -27.11 -58.60
C TYR A 40 24.19 -28.16 -57.48
N PRO A 41 25.28 -28.56 -56.78
CA PRO A 41 25.20 -29.49 -55.66
C PRO A 41 24.39 -28.92 -54.49
N VAL A 42 24.43 -27.61 -54.23
CA VAL A 42 23.56 -26.99 -53.21
C VAL A 42 22.09 -27.10 -53.62
N GLY A 43 21.75 -26.85 -54.88
CA GLY A 43 20.38 -27.07 -55.38
C GLY A 43 19.94 -28.53 -55.30
N GLN A 44 20.85 -29.49 -55.48
CA GLN A 44 20.57 -30.91 -55.28
C GLN A 44 20.32 -31.25 -53.81
N ALA A 45 21.10 -30.68 -52.88
CA ALA A 45 20.87 -30.80 -51.45
C ALA A 45 19.49 -30.25 -51.07
N ILE A 46 19.12 -29.05 -51.55
CA ILE A 46 17.81 -28.45 -51.34
C ILE A 46 16.70 -29.35 -51.92
N SER A 47 16.87 -29.86 -53.13
CA SER A 47 15.92 -30.79 -53.77
C SER A 47 15.74 -32.08 -52.96
N GLN A 48 16.82 -32.68 -52.46
CA GLN A 48 16.76 -33.88 -51.63
C GLN A 48 16.04 -33.63 -50.29
N LEU A 49 16.30 -32.49 -49.64
CA LEU A 49 15.63 -32.10 -48.41
C LEU A 49 14.12 -31.91 -48.59
N LEU A 50 13.72 -31.28 -49.69
CA LEU A 50 12.32 -31.03 -50.02
C LEU A 50 11.60 -32.30 -50.45
N LYS A 51 12.30 -33.19 -51.17
CA LYS A 51 11.77 -34.50 -51.54
C LYS A 51 11.45 -35.37 -50.32
N ALA A 52 12.23 -35.26 -49.24
CA ALA A 52 11.94 -35.93 -47.96
C ALA A 52 10.64 -35.43 -47.28
N LYS A 53 10.03 -34.35 -47.79
CA LYS A 53 8.77 -33.75 -47.34
C LYS A 53 7.71 -33.71 -48.44
N ASP A 54 7.80 -34.63 -49.40
CA ASP A 54 6.87 -34.78 -50.53
C ASP A 54 6.78 -33.56 -51.47
N ILE A 55 7.83 -32.74 -51.55
CA ILE A 55 7.96 -31.62 -52.48
C ILE A 55 9.02 -31.97 -53.53
N ASP A 56 8.61 -32.23 -54.77
CA ASP A 56 9.54 -32.53 -55.85
C ASP A 56 10.10 -31.24 -56.46
N VAL A 57 11.43 -31.14 -56.52
CA VAL A 57 12.14 -29.96 -57.02
C VAL A 57 13.16 -30.35 -58.08
N GLY A 58 12.93 -29.93 -59.32
CA GLY A 58 13.84 -30.11 -60.44
C GLY A 58 15.02 -29.13 -60.39
N VAL A 59 16.25 -29.64 -60.43
CA VAL A 59 17.48 -28.82 -60.38
C VAL A 59 18.00 -28.52 -61.78
N LEU A 60 17.95 -27.24 -62.18
CA LEU A 60 18.37 -26.79 -63.51
C LEU A 60 19.80 -26.27 -63.49
N SER A 61 20.66 -26.84 -64.34
CA SER A 61 22.02 -26.34 -64.58
C SER A 61 21.96 -25.14 -65.53
N THR A 62 22.63 -24.04 -65.16
CA THR A 62 22.60 -22.78 -65.93
C THR A 62 24.01 -22.20 -66.13
N ALA A 63 24.10 -21.06 -66.80
CA ALA A 63 25.34 -20.31 -66.96
C ALA A 63 25.75 -19.48 -65.72
N GLY A 64 24.88 -19.33 -64.72
CA GLY A 64 25.12 -18.54 -63.51
C GLY A 64 24.00 -17.54 -63.19
N SER A 65 24.30 -16.61 -62.28
CA SER A 65 23.34 -15.69 -61.65
C SER A 65 22.50 -14.85 -62.63
N GLU A 66 23.07 -14.38 -63.75
CA GLU A 66 22.29 -13.61 -64.74
C GLU A 66 21.23 -14.46 -65.44
N LYS A 67 21.60 -15.67 -65.87
CA LYS A 67 20.67 -16.62 -66.51
C LYS A 67 19.62 -17.12 -65.52
N ASN A 68 19.95 -17.23 -64.25
CA ASN A 68 19.00 -17.60 -63.20
C ASN A 68 17.90 -16.56 -63.03
N VAL A 69 18.28 -15.28 -62.97
CA VAL A 69 17.30 -14.19 -62.91
C VAL A 69 16.43 -14.16 -64.16
N ASP A 70 17.01 -14.36 -65.34
CA ASP A 70 16.24 -14.51 -66.58
C ASP A 70 15.18 -15.61 -66.48
N MET A 71 15.57 -16.78 -65.96
CA MET A 71 14.69 -17.92 -65.88
C MET A 71 13.54 -17.70 -64.90
N LEU A 72 13.78 -16.97 -63.79
CA LEU A 72 12.74 -16.53 -62.87
C LEU A 72 11.78 -15.52 -63.51
N LEU A 73 12.30 -14.53 -64.23
CA LEU A 73 11.47 -13.52 -64.90
C LEU A 73 10.65 -14.11 -66.06
N GLN A 74 11.18 -15.14 -66.72
CA GLN A 74 10.52 -15.85 -67.83
C GLN A 74 9.58 -16.96 -67.35
N GLY A 75 9.50 -17.23 -66.04
CA GLY A 75 8.70 -18.34 -65.49
C GLY A 75 9.19 -19.74 -65.87
N THR A 76 10.44 -19.86 -66.31
CA THR A 76 11.06 -21.17 -66.66
C THR A 76 11.76 -21.83 -65.47
N ALA A 77 11.90 -21.10 -64.37
CA ALA A 77 12.26 -21.58 -63.04
C ALA A 77 11.43 -20.81 -61.99
N ASP A 78 11.19 -21.43 -60.84
CA ASP A 78 10.37 -20.87 -59.75
C ASP A 78 11.24 -20.35 -58.59
N LEU A 79 12.38 -21.00 -58.38
CA LEU A 79 13.42 -20.63 -57.42
C LEU A 79 14.75 -20.43 -58.15
N ALA A 80 15.62 -19.60 -57.59
CA ALA A 80 17.00 -19.55 -58.07
C ALA A 80 18.01 -19.17 -57.00
N ILE A 81 19.26 -19.62 -57.21
CA ILE A 81 20.41 -19.19 -56.41
C ILE A 81 21.11 -18.04 -57.14
N VAL A 82 21.21 -16.86 -56.53
CA VAL A 82 21.75 -15.65 -57.15
C VAL A 82 22.70 -14.94 -56.19
N GLN A 83 23.84 -14.48 -56.72
CA GLN A 83 24.83 -13.74 -55.95
C GLN A 83 24.27 -12.35 -55.54
N SER A 84 24.50 -11.95 -54.29
CA SER A 84 23.86 -10.77 -53.67
C SER A 84 24.16 -9.44 -54.35
N ASP A 85 25.37 -9.28 -54.89
CA ASP A 85 25.82 -8.10 -55.63
C ASP A 85 25.21 -8.01 -57.04
N VAL A 86 25.14 -9.14 -57.77
CA VAL A 86 24.43 -9.27 -59.05
C VAL A 86 22.97 -8.87 -58.86
N LEU A 87 22.34 -9.38 -57.80
CA LEU A 87 20.96 -9.08 -57.45
C LEU A 87 20.77 -7.60 -57.05
N TYR A 88 21.68 -7.04 -56.25
CA TYR A 88 21.65 -5.63 -55.87
C TYR A 88 21.69 -4.72 -57.10
N MET A 89 22.64 -4.96 -58.01
CA MET A 89 22.77 -4.14 -59.22
C MET A 89 21.54 -4.23 -60.11
N MET A 90 20.98 -5.44 -60.31
CA MET A 90 19.75 -5.61 -61.09
C MET A 90 18.57 -4.86 -60.46
N SER A 91 18.45 -4.86 -59.13
CA SER A 91 17.40 -4.13 -58.41
C SER A 91 17.53 -2.60 -58.48
N ARG A 92 18.70 -2.10 -58.91
CA ARG A 92 19.07 -0.68 -58.94
C ARG A 92 19.54 -0.22 -60.33
N ALA A 93 19.35 -1.03 -61.37
CA ALA A 93 19.89 -0.77 -62.70
C ALA A 93 19.48 0.63 -63.22
N ASN A 94 20.44 1.37 -63.78
CA ASN A 94 20.23 2.70 -64.35
C ASN A 94 20.50 2.62 -65.87
N PRO A 95 19.67 3.27 -66.72
CA PRO A 95 19.90 3.37 -68.17
C PRO A 95 21.35 3.68 -68.59
N ASP A 96 22.06 4.50 -67.81
CA ASP A 96 23.42 4.96 -68.10
C ASP A 96 24.54 4.04 -67.56
N GLU A 97 24.20 3.09 -66.67
CA GLU A 97 25.15 2.21 -65.96
C GLU A 97 24.83 0.72 -66.20
N SER A 98 24.46 0.34 -67.42
CA SER A 98 23.99 -1.02 -67.72
C SER A 98 25.13 -2.05 -67.63
N TYR A 99 25.36 -2.61 -66.44
CA TYR A 99 26.37 -3.66 -66.17
C TYR A 99 25.97 -5.05 -66.69
N PHE A 100 24.67 -5.25 -66.93
CA PHE A 100 24.08 -6.42 -67.58
C PHE A 100 23.08 -5.95 -68.64
N LYS A 101 22.42 -6.87 -69.35
CA LYS A 101 21.45 -6.54 -70.42
C LYS A 101 20.20 -5.75 -69.96
N TYR A 102 20.02 -5.52 -68.66
CA TYR A 102 18.86 -4.86 -68.08
C TYR A 102 19.07 -3.35 -67.97
N LYS A 103 18.20 -2.58 -68.62
CA LYS A 103 18.21 -1.10 -68.59
C LYS A 103 17.33 -0.50 -67.50
N GLU A 104 16.45 -1.30 -66.91
CA GLU A 104 15.49 -0.89 -65.89
C GLU A 104 15.62 -1.75 -64.62
N PRO A 105 15.36 -1.20 -63.42
CA PRO A 105 15.41 -1.94 -62.16
C PRO A 105 14.46 -3.14 -62.11
N VAL A 106 14.99 -4.33 -61.80
CA VAL A 106 14.21 -5.55 -61.59
C VAL A 106 13.69 -5.60 -60.15
N LYS A 107 12.44 -5.17 -59.92
CA LYS A 107 11.81 -5.09 -58.58
C LYS A 107 10.90 -6.28 -58.23
N ALA A 108 10.64 -7.16 -59.19
CA ALA A 108 9.64 -8.21 -59.03
C ALA A 108 10.14 -9.42 -58.22
N LEU A 109 11.46 -9.58 -58.08
CA LEU A 109 12.06 -10.71 -57.37
C LEU A 109 11.86 -10.60 -55.85
N ARG A 110 11.82 -11.74 -55.16
CA ARG A 110 11.67 -11.81 -53.70
C ARG A 110 12.76 -12.68 -53.07
N GLY A 111 13.39 -12.19 -52.01
CA GLY A 111 14.38 -12.93 -51.25
C GLY A 111 13.74 -13.93 -50.29
N LEU A 112 14.34 -15.12 -50.17
CA LEU A 112 13.89 -16.16 -49.24
C LEU A 112 14.92 -16.40 -48.13
N ALA A 113 16.18 -16.64 -48.50
CA ALA A 113 17.23 -17.01 -47.56
C ALA A 113 18.63 -16.66 -48.11
N ALA A 114 19.55 -16.26 -47.23
CA ALA A 114 20.98 -16.27 -47.52
C ALA A 114 21.56 -17.67 -47.23
N LEU A 115 22.17 -18.31 -48.23
CA LEU A 115 22.60 -19.72 -48.14
C LEU A 115 24.04 -19.84 -47.61
N PHE A 116 25.00 -19.18 -48.27
CA PHE A 116 26.41 -19.21 -47.90
C PHE A 116 27.19 -17.99 -48.43
N PRO A 117 28.29 -17.58 -47.78
CA PRO A 117 29.21 -16.58 -48.28
C PRO A 117 29.96 -17.04 -49.53
N GLU A 118 30.32 -16.08 -50.39
CA GLU A 118 31.14 -16.31 -51.58
C GLU A 118 32.34 -15.37 -51.56
N HIS A 119 33.53 -15.93 -51.82
CA HIS A 119 34.80 -15.23 -51.81
C HIS A 119 35.35 -15.11 -53.22
N THR A 120 35.55 -13.87 -53.69
CA THR A 120 36.23 -13.59 -54.95
C THR A 120 37.74 -13.68 -54.73
N GLN A 121 38.33 -14.74 -55.26
CA GLN A 121 39.74 -15.08 -55.12
C GLN A 121 40.48 -14.77 -56.41
N ILE A 122 41.65 -14.11 -56.29
CA ILE A 122 42.59 -13.90 -57.39
C ILE A 122 43.75 -14.87 -57.19
N LEU A 123 43.68 -16.02 -57.84
CA LEU A 123 44.61 -17.13 -57.67
C LEU A 123 45.78 -16.98 -58.64
N VAL A 124 46.99 -17.10 -58.12
CA VAL A 124 48.23 -17.21 -58.90
C VAL A 124 49.05 -18.39 -58.38
N ARG A 125 50.04 -18.85 -59.14
CA ARG A 125 50.95 -19.90 -58.66
C ARG A 125 51.71 -19.44 -57.42
N ALA A 126 52.00 -20.37 -56.51
CA ALA A 126 52.72 -20.06 -55.27
C ALA A 126 54.10 -19.41 -55.52
N ASP A 127 54.73 -19.72 -56.66
CA ASP A 127 56.03 -19.19 -57.10
C ASP A 127 55.93 -18.01 -58.08
N SER A 128 54.72 -17.47 -58.33
CA SER A 128 54.53 -16.28 -59.17
C SER A 128 55.06 -15.02 -58.47
N ASP A 129 55.56 -14.04 -59.22
CA ASP A 129 55.92 -12.71 -58.69
C ASP A 129 54.71 -11.76 -58.59
N ILE A 130 53.52 -12.19 -59.01
CA ILE A 130 52.30 -11.37 -58.94
C ILE A 130 51.85 -11.27 -57.48
N THR A 131 51.75 -10.05 -56.98
CA THR A 131 51.32 -9.70 -55.61
C THR A 131 50.22 -8.65 -55.57
N GLY A 132 49.87 -8.01 -56.69
CA GLY A 132 48.87 -6.95 -56.77
C GLY A 132 48.10 -6.91 -58.09
N VAL A 133 46.94 -6.25 -58.09
CA VAL A 133 46.01 -6.22 -59.24
C VAL A 133 46.60 -5.53 -60.47
N LEU A 134 47.40 -4.47 -60.30
CA LEU A 134 48.03 -3.74 -61.41
C LEU A 134 49.02 -4.60 -62.23
N GLN A 135 49.56 -5.67 -61.64
CA GLN A 135 50.49 -6.58 -62.34
C GLN A 135 49.77 -7.58 -63.27
N LEU A 136 48.44 -7.52 -63.35
CA LEU A 136 47.62 -8.35 -64.25
C LEU A 136 47.51 -7.77 -65.67
N VAL A 137 48.06 -6.57 -65.92
CA VAL A 137 48.15 -5.99 -67.27
C VAL A 137 49.03 -6.87 -68.16
N ASP A 138 48.59 -7.10 -69.39
CA ASP A 138 49.19 -7.96 -70.42
C ASP A 138 49.32 -9.46 -70.03
N LYS A 139 48.69 -9.88 -68.94
CA LYS A 139 48.70 -11.27 -68.46
C LYS A 139 47.58 -12.11 -69.06
N GLN A 140 47.77 -13.44 -69.10
CA GLN A 140 46.71 -14.39 -69.46
C GLN A 140 45.83 -14.69 -68.26
N LEU A 141 44.58 -14.22 -68.31
CA LEU A 141 43.64 -14.29 -67.19
C LEU A 141 42.43 -15.15 -67.52
N TYR A 142 42.06 -16.01 -66.58
CA TYR A 142 40.71 -16.54 -66.53
C TYR A 142 39.87 -15.66 -65.62
N VAL A 143 38.92 -14.92 -66.19
CA VAL A 143 38.04 -14.00 -65.46
C VAL A 143 36.68 -14.62 -65.13
N GLY A 144 36.45 -15.90 -65.45
CA GLY A 144 35.14 -16.54 -65.30
C GLY A 144 34.30 -16.51 -66.58
N LYS A 145 33.25 -17.34 -66.61
CA LYS A 145 32.33 -17.45 -67.75
C LYS A 145 31.49 -16.18 -67.89
N SER A 146 31.28 -15.72 -69.12
CA SER A 146 30.37 -14.58 -69.40
C SER A 146 28.99 -14.82 -68.79
N GLY A 147 28.44 -13.83 -68.08
CA GLY A 147 27.16 -13.91 -67.35
C GLY A 147 27.23 -14.53 -65.95
N SER A 148 28.41 -14.94 -65.48
CA SER A 148 28.62 -15.43 -64.10
C SER A 148 28.95 -14.31 -63.11
N GLY A 149 28.70 -14.55 -61.81
CA GLY A 149 29.12 -13.65 -60.73
C GLY A 149 30.64 -13.44 -60.69
N THR A 150 31.42 -14.50 -60.96
CA THR A 150 32.89 -14.42 -61.08
C THR A 150 33.35 -13.46 -62.16
N TYR A 151 32.75 -13.52 -63.36
CA TYR A 151 33.04 -12.59 -64.45
C TYR A 151 32.82 -11.15 -64.02
N LYS A 152 31.69 -10.91 -63.36
CA LYS A 152 31.36 -9.57 -62.87
C LYS A 152 32.36 -9.08 -61.82
N ASN A 153 32.61 -9.85 -60.77
CA ASN A 153 33.55 -9.45 -59.73
C ASN A 153 34.97 -9.25 -60.27
N ALA A 154 35.43 -10.11 -61.19
CA ALA A 154 36.71 -9.94 -61.85
C ALA A 154 36.77 -8.62 -62.62
N THR A 155 35.75 -8.29 -63.41
CA THR A 155 35.69 -7.02 -64.15
C THR A 155 35.58 -5.80 -63.24
N ASP A 156 34.88 -5.89 -62.10
CA ASP A 156 34.75 -4.78 -61.16
C ASP A 156 36.04 -4.48 -60.43
N ILE A 157 36.77 -5.53 -60.05
CA ILE A 157 38.11 -5.41 -59.51
C ILE A 157 39.00 -4.78 -60.57
N LEU A 158 39.14 -5.37 -61.76
CA LEU A 158 40.05 -4.87 -62.81
C LEU A 158 39.73 -3.42 -63.23
N SER A 159 38.47 -3.09 -63.47
CA SER A 159 38.07 -1.74 -63.91
C SER A 159 38.33 -0.68 -62.83
N SER A 160 38.28 -1.06 -61.55
CA SER A 160 38.60 -0.15 -60.44
C SER A 160 40.07 0.26 -60.42
N PHE A 161 40.94 -0.52 -61.04
CA PHE A 161 42.35 -0.21 -61.23
C PHE A 161 42.65 0.40 -62.60
N GLY A 162 41.61 0.72 -63.39
CA GLY A 162 41.75 1.26 -64.74
C GLY A 162 42.13 0.21 -65.79
N ILE A 163 42.06 -1.09 -65.46
CA ILE A 163 42.36 -2.18 -66.38
C ILE A 163 41.09 -2.52 -67.16
N SER A 164 41.09 -2.25 -68.46
CA SER A 164 40.02 -2.56 -69.40
C SER A 164 40.19 -3.96 -70.01
N LYS A 165 39.19 -4.43 -70.76
CA LYS A 165 39.23 -5.74 -71.43
C LYS A 165 40.36 -5.88 -72.46
N ASN A 166 40.90 -4.77 -72.96
CA ASN A 166 42.00 -4.77 -73.92
C ASN A 166 43.38 -4.83 -73.26
N ASP A 167 43.45 -4.65 -71.94
CA ASP A 167 44.71 -4.57 -71.19
C ASP A 167 45.14 -5.94 -70.62
N TYR A 168 44.44 -7.03 -70.94
CA TYR A 168 44.81 -8.39 -70.56
C TYR A 168 44.30 -9.41 -71.59
N ILE A 169 44.94 -10.60 -71.64
CA ILE A 169 44.56 -11.67 -72.55
C ILE A 169 43.53 -12.56 -71.84
N SER A 170 42.25 -12.34 -72.12
CA SER A 170 41.17 -13.15 -71.54
C SER A 170 41.13 -14.57 -72.12
N TYR A 171 41.27 -15.59 -71.27
CA TYR A 171 41.08 -16.97 -71.66
C TYR A 171 39.58 -17.29 -71.78
N ALA A 172 39.01 -16.98 -72.94
CA ALA A 172 37.57 -16.98 -73.19
C ALA A 172 36.93 -18.38 -73.42
N ARG A 173 37.63 -19.48 -73.11
CA ARG A 173 37.04 -20.83 -73.27
C ARG A 173 36.11 -21.15 -72.09
N ASP A 174 34.97 -21.76 -72.40
CA ASP A 174 34.01 -22.24 -71.40
C ASP A 174 34.56 -23.49 -70.71
N ILE A 175 35.33 -23.28 -69.64
CA ILE A 175 35.96 -24.33 -68.83
C ILE A 175 35.58 -24.16 -67.35
N SER A 176 35.68 -25.23 -66.57
CA SER A 176 35.44 -25.16 -65.13
C SER A 176 36.56 -24.39 -64.41
N ALA A 177 36.24 -23.78 -63.25
CA ALA A 177 37.25 -23.13 -62.41
C ALA A 177 38.39 -24.09 -62.04
N LYS A 178 38.09 -25.36 -61.76
CA LYS A 178 39.09 -26.40 -61.54
C LYS A 178 40.04 -26.54 -62.74
N LYS A 179 39.50 -26.58 -63.97
CA LYS A 179 40.33 -26.67 -65.17
C LYS A 179 41.15 -25.41 -65.41
N ALA A 180 40.61 -24.23 -65.09
CA ALA A 180 41.37 -22.99 -65.13
C ALA A 180 42.55 -23.01 -64.14
N ILE A 181 42.35 -23.53 -62.92
CA ILE A 181 43.44 -23.70 -61.95
C ILE A 181 44.47 -24.73 -62.43
N GLU A 182 44.07 -25.83 -63.06
CA GLU A 182 45.01 -26.77 -63.69
C GLU A 182 45.85 -26.09 -64.77
N LEU A 183 45.24 -25.27 -65.64
CA LEU A 183 45.96 -24.49 -66.66
C LEU A 183 46.89 -23.43 -66.05
N LEU A 184 46.51 -22.82 -64.94
CA LEU A 184 47.37 -21.92 -64.15
C LEU A 184 48.60 -22.66 -63.62
N LEU A 185 48.42 -23.88 -63.10
CA LEU A 185 49.53 -24.72 -62.62
C LEU A 185 50.42 -25.25 -63.76
N GLU A 186 49.84 -25.48 -64.94
CA GLU A 186 50.57 -25.80 -66.19
C GLU A 186 51.31 -24.58 -66.78
N GLY A 187 51.15 -23.38 -66.21
CA GLY A 187 51.78 -22.14 -66.71
C GLY A 187 51.14 -21.58 -67.98
N LYS A 188 49.94 -22.05 -68.35
CA LYS A 188 49.16 -21.55 -69.49
C LYS A 188 48.31 -20.32 -69.15
N LEU A 189 48.12 -20.05 -67.85
CA LEU A 189 47.45 -18.85 -67.33
C LEU A 189 48.36 -18.23 -66.28
N ASP A 190 48.30 -16.91 -66.15
CA ASP A 190 49.05 -16.14 -65.15
C ASP A 190 48.23 -15.92 -63.87
N ALA A 191 46.91 -15.71 -64.00
CA ALA A 191 46.00 -15.62 -62.86
C ALA A 191 44.59 -16.16 -63.19
N VAL A 192 43.90 -16.61 -62.14
CA VAL A 192 42.54 -17.16 -62.21
C VAL A 192 41.67 -16.46 -61.18
N PHE A 193 40.58 -15.83 -61.65
CA PHE A 193 39.51 -15.35 -60.77
C PHE A 193 38.50 -16.47 -60.53
N ASP A 194 38.12 -16.65 -59.27
CA ASP A 194 37.04 -17.57 -58.86
C ASP A 194 36.22 -16.93 -57.75
N THR A 195 34.89 -16.88 -57.92
CA THR A 195 33.97 -16.48 -56.84
C THR A 195 33.25 -17.74 -56.39
N SER A 196 33.57 -18.22 -55.20
CA SER A 196 32.97 -19.43 -54.67
C SER A 196 32.96 -19.45 -53.15
N GLY A 197 32.11 -20.28 -52.55
CA GLY A 197 32.07 -20.50 -51.10
C GLY A 197 33.25 -21.29 -50.55
N GLU A 198 34.10 -21.86 -51.42
CA GLU A 198 35.30 -22.61 -51.02
C GLU A 198 36.56 -21.82 -51.35
N LEU A 199 37.47 -21.70 -50.38
CA LEU A 199 38.80 -21.16 -50.67
C LEU A 199 39.65 -22.19 -51.42
N LYS A 200 39.95 -21.95 -52.70
CA LYS A 200 40.66 -22.90 -53.58
C LYS A 200 42.10 -23.15 -53.16
N ILE A 201 42.72 -22.18 -52.49
CA ILE A 201 44.01 -22.33 -51.81
C ILE A 201 44.01 -23.36 -50.67
N ASN A 202 42.84 -23.72 -50.14
CA ASN A 202 42.67 -24.71 -49.08
C ASN A 202 42.19 -26.07 -49.62
N ASP A 203 41.90 -26.17 -50.92
CA ASP A 203 41.54 -27.43 -51.57
C ASP A 203 42.72 -28.42 -51.45
N PRO A 204 42.52 -29.63 -50.90
CA PRO A 204 43.55 -30.66 -50.84
C PRO A 204 44.21 -30.95 -52.20
N GLY A 205 43.44 -30.84 -53.28
CA GLY A 205 43.92 -31.03 -54.64
C GLY A 205 44.94 -29.98 -55.10
N PHE A 206 44.99 -28.79 -54.48
CA PHE A 206 45.87 -27.69 -54.88
C PHE A 206 46.79 -27.17 -53.75
N LYS A 207 46.75 -27.85 -52.60
CA LYS A 207 47.44 -27.44 -51.37
C LYS A 207 48.92 -27.13 -51.61
N GLY A 208 49.34 -25.92 -51.21
CA GLY A 208 50.71 -25.44 -51.27
C GLY A 208 51.22 -25.03 -52.66
N ARG A 209 50.40 -25.10 -53.71
CA ARG A 209 50.79 -24.77 -55.10
C ARG A 209 50.22 -23.44 -55.60
N LEU A 210 49.31 -22.83 -54.84
CA LEU A 210 48.64 -21.58 -55.17
C LEU A 210 48.87 -20.54 -54.05
N LYS A 211 48.84 -19.26 -54.43
CA LYS A 211 48.71 -18.12 -53.51
C LYS A 211 47.62 -17.17 -54.02
N MET A 212 47.09 -16.30 -53.15
CA MET A 212 46.11 -15.28 -53.53
C MET A 212 46.74 -13.89 -53.60
N VAL A 213 46.28 -13.06 -54.54
CA VAL A 213 46.52 -11.61 -54.52
C VAL A 213 45.57 -10.99 -53.50
N SER A 214 46.11 -10.40 -52.44
CA SER A 214 45.34 -9.78 -51.35
C SER A 214 44.94 -8.35 -51.70
N LEU A 215 43.67 -7.99 -51.51
CA LEU A 215 43.18 -6.62 -51.64
C LEU A 215 43.40 -5.88 -50.33
N ASN A 216 44.38 -4.98 -50.28
CA ASN A 216 44.65 -4.19 -49.08
C ASN A 216 43.54 -3.13 -48.84
N LYS A 217 43.59 -2.38 -47.73
CA LYS A 217 42.52 -1.39 -47.43
C LYS A 217 42.39 -0.28 -48.49
N GLU A 218 43.49 0.11 -49.14
CA GLU A 218 43.45 1.12 -50.21
C GLU A 218 42.80 0.56 -51.48
N ASP A 219 43.13 -0.68 -51.85
CA ASP A 219 42.51 -1.42 -52.94
C ASP A 219 41.00 -1.56 -52.71
N GLN A 220 40.60 -1.94 -51.50
CA GLN A 220 39.21 -2.07 -51.10
C GLN A 220 38.47 -0.72 -51.22
N ASN A 221 39.06 0.36 -50.71
CA ASN A 221 38.46 1.70 -50.81
C ASN A 221 38.33 2.17 -52.27
N ARG A 222 39.32 1.85 -53.11
CA ARG A 222 39.27 2.16 -54.54
C ARG A 222 38.12 1.42 -55.23
N ILE A 223 37.98 0.12 -54.97
CA ILE A 223 36.89 -0.69 -55.52
C ILE A 223 35.53 -0.16 -55.01
N LYS A 224 35.39 0.12 -53.71
CA LYS A 224 34.15 0.68 -53.14
C LYS A 224 33.76 2.03 -53.74
N LYS A 225 34.73 2.86 -54.09
CA LYS A 225 34.47 4.17 -54.71
C LYS A 225 33.77 4.03 -56.06
N ASN A 226 34.20 3.07 -56.88
CA ASN A 226 33.63 2.83 -58.19
C ASN A 226 32.41 1.87 -58.14
N HIS A 227 32.38 0.98 -57.15
CA HIS A 227 31.34 -0.02 -56.95
C HIS A 227 30.88 -0.05 -55.47
N PRO A 228 30.00 0.88 -55.05
CA PRO A 228 29.61 1.06 -53.64
C PRO A 228 28.91 -0.14 -52.99
N TYR A 229 28.44 -1.10 -53.79
CA TYR A 229 27.75 -2.31 -53.33
C TYR A 229 28.71 -3.44 -52.92
N THR A 230 30.01 -3.28 -53.13
CA THR A 230 31.01 -4.31 -52.85
C THR A 230 31.33 -4.41 -51.37
N SER A 231 31.41 -5.65 -50.87
CA SER A 231 31.83 -5.96 -49.49
C SER A 231 33.17 -6.70 -49.50
N PHE A 232 33.89 -6.67 -48.38
CA PHE A 232 35.19 -7.32 -48.24
C PHE A 232 35.28 -8.07 -46.91
N LYS A 233 35.96 -9.23 -46.91
CA LYS A 233 36.21 -10.05 -45.72
C LYS A 233 37.69 -10.42 -45.69
N GLN A 234 38.26 -10.56 -44.49
CA GLN A 234 39.57 -11.18 -44.32
C GLN A 234 39.39 -12.70 -44.26
N VAL A 235 40.12 -13.43 -45.12
CA VAL A 235 40.11 -14.89 -45.16
C VAL A 235 41.49 -15.45 -44.89
N ARG A 236 41.55 -16.64 -44.29
CA ARG A 236 42.81 -17.31 -43.93
C ARG A 236 43.09 -18.53 -44.79
N ASN A 237 44.34 -18.71 -45.18
CA ASN A 237 44.79 -19.96 -45.78
C ASN A 237 45.09 -21.03 -44.73
N HIS A 238 45.41 -22.25 -45.18
CA HIS A 238 45.80 -23.38 -44.34
C HIS A 238 47.06 -23.16 -43.47
N ARG A 239 47.82 -22.08 -43.70
CA ARG A 239 48.99 -21.67 -42.90
C ARG A 239 48.67 -20.51 -41.94
N GLY A 240 47.44 -19.99 -41.97
CA GLY A 240 47.01 -18.86 -41.15
C GLY A 240 47.30 -17.48 -41.76
N GLU A 241 47.82 -17.39 -42.99
CA GLU A 241 48.07 -16.12 -43.67
C GLU A 241 46.74 -15.46 -44.08
N GLU A 242 46.61 -14.16 -43.82
CA GLU A 242 45.38 -13.40 -44.08
C GLU A 242 45.39 -12.71 -45.44
N TYR A 243 44.26 -12.80 -46.13
CA TYR A 243 44.03 -12.17 -47.44
C TYR A 243 42.72 -11.38 -47.42
N GLY A 244 42.78 -10.13 -47.88
CA GLY A 244 41.59 -9.33 -48.12
C GLY A 244 40.96 -9.75 -49.43
N VAL A 245 39.72 -10.22 -49.38
CA VAL A 245 38.98 -10.66 -50.57
C VAL A 245 37.65 -9.92 -50.68
N MET A 246 37.20 -9.71 -51.91
CA MET A 246 35.83 -9.26 -52.14
C MET A 246 34.85 -10.38 -51.74
N PHE A 247 33.75 -9.99 -51.11
CA PHE A 247 32.81 -10.85 -50.42
C PHE A 247 31.39 -10.61 -50.93
N SER A 248 30.69 -11.70 -51.25
CA SER A 248 29.29 -11.72 -51.65
C SER A 248 28.53 -12.83 -50.92
N ARG A 249 27.21 -12.92 -51.10
CA ARG A 249 26.38 -13.99 -50.53
C ARG A 249 25.60 -14.69 -51.64
N ALA A 250 25.53 -16.01 -51.59
CA ALA A 250 24.59 -16.78 -52.41
C ALA A 250 23.20 -16.68 -51.78
N LEU A 251 22.24 -16.11 -52.50
CA LEU A 251 20.88 -15.90 -52.03
C LEU A 251 19.92 -16.84 -52.75
N LEU A 252 19.04 -17.51 -52.00
CA LEU A 252 17.87 -18.17 -52.54
C LEU A 252 16.76 -17.12 -52.73
N ILE A 253 16.28 -17.02 -53.96
CA ILE A 253 15.24 -16.06 -54.35
C ILE A 253 14.11 -16.77 -55.11
N ALA A 254 12.94 -16.15 -55.09
CA ALA A 254 11.76 -16.57 -55.84
C ALA A 254 11.40 -15.54 -56.92
N GLY A 255 10.64 -16.01 -57.92
CA GLY A 255 10.04 -15.17 -58.95
C GLY A 255 8.97 -14.19 -58.42
N PRO A 256 8.34 -13.42 -59.33
CA PRO A 256 7.29 -12.46 -58.98
C PRO A 256 6.09 -13.12 -58.29
N GLU A 257 5.49 -12.39 -57.35
CA GLU A 257 4.20 -12.73 -56.75
C GLU A 257 3.13 -12.77 -57.88
N GLY A 258 2.52 -13.94 -58.11
CA GLY A 258 1.51 -14.16 -59.16
C GLY A 258 2.02 -14.71 -60.51
N ALA A 259 3.22 -15.30 -60.59
CA ALA A 259 3.62 -16.12 -61.75
C ALA A 259 2.80 -17.43 -61.84
N ASP A 260 2.71 -18.06 -63.03
CA ASP A 260 1.80 -19.19 -63.36
C ASP A 260 1.89 -20.43 -62.43
N VAL A 261 2.91 -20.52 -61.57
CA VAL A 261 2.99 -21.48 -60.46
C VAL A 261 3.17 -20.70 -59.16
N GLU A 262 2.06 -20.43 -58.47
CA GLU A 262 2.11 -19.85 -57.12
C GLU A 262 2.67 -20.91 -56.15
N ILE A 263 3.94 -20.77 -55.73
CA ILE A 263 4.44 -21.54 -54.59
C ILE A 263 3.64 -21.08 -53.38
N ARG A 264 2.71 -21.92 -52.92
CA ARG A 264 1.84 -21.63 -51.79
C ARG A 264 2.64 -21.13 -50.59
N HIS A 265 2.08 -20.17 -49.85
CA HIS A 265 2.68 -19.57 -48.66
C HIS A 265 3.26 -20.60 -47.68
N ASP A 266 2.50 -21.67 -47.44
CA ASP A 266 2.87 -22.78 -46.55
C ASP A 266 4.11 -23.57 -47.04
N THR A 267 4.34 -23.61 -48.34
CA THR A 267 5.48 -24.30 -48.97
C THR A 267 6.74 -23.47 -48.84
N ILE A 268 6.65 -22.14 -48.88
CA ILE A 268 7.77 -21.23 -48.62
C ILE A 268 8.18 -21.25 -47.14
N VAL A 269 7.22 -21.27 -46.22
CA VAL A 269 7.53 -21.40 -44.78
C VAL A 269 8.22 -22.74 -44.50
N ARG A 270 7.65 -23.86 -44.97
CA ARG A 270 8.28 -25.19 -44.83
C ARG A 270 9.66 -25.26 -45.47
N LEU A 271 9.85 -24.64 -46.63
CA LEU A 271 11.16 -24.54 -47.28
C LEU A 271 12.17 -23.86 -46.35
N ILE A 272 11.82 -22.72 -45.74
CA ILE A 272 12.72 -21.97 -44.86
C ILE A 272 13.04 -22.77 -43.59
N GLU A 273 12.04 -23.40 -42.95
CA GLU A 273 12.24 -24.29 -41.79
C GLU A 273 13.25 -25.40 -42.11
N ILE A 274 13.03 -26.12 -43.21
CA ILE A 274 13.89 -27.25 -43.63
C ILE A 274 15.33 -26.78 -43.91
N LEU A 275 15.49 -25.62 -44.53
CA LEU A 275 16.80 -25.03 -44.82
C LEU A 275 17.54 -24.65 -43.54
N ILE A 276 16.86 -24.04 -42.56
CA ILE A 276 17.47 -23.69 -41.28
C ILE A 276 17.96 -24.95 -40.56
N ASP A 277 17.14 -26.00 -40.53
CA ASP A 277 17.42 -27.19 -39.72
C ASP A 277 18.45 -28.14 -40.33
N ASN A 278 18.52 -28.24 -41.67
CA ASN A 278 19.22 -29.38 -42.31
C ASN A 278 20.20 -29.01 -43.44
N LEU A 279 20.23 -27.74 -43.89
CA LEU A 279 21.04 -27.37 -45.07
C LEU A 279 22.54 -27.59 -44.85
N GLU A 280 23.06 -27.32 -43.65
CA GLU A 280 24.49 -27.53 -43.34
C GLU A 280 24.89 -29.00 -43.50
N ILE A 281 24.09 -29.92 -42.94
CA ILE A 281 24.36 -31.36 -42.98
C ILE A 281 24.39 -31.87 -44.42
N GLU A 282 23.44 -31.44 -45.26
CA GLU A 282 23.38 -31.88 -46.65
C GLU A 282 24.44 -31.23 -47.53
N ILE A 283 24.82 -29.97 -47.28
CA ILE A 283 25.94 -29.34 -47.98
C ILE A 283 27.25 -30.05 -47.64
N GLN A 284 27.49 -30.41 -46.37
CA GLN A 284 28.68 -31.19 -45.98
C GLN A 284 28.72 -32.56 -46.68
N ARG A 285 27.56 -33.21 -46.89
CA ARG A 285 27.45 -34.48 -47.65
C ARG A 285 27.83 -34.35 -49.11
N THR A 286 27.77 -33.16 -49.70
CA THR A 286 28.25 -32.93 -51.09
C THR A 286 29.78 -33.03 -51.23
N GLY A 287 30.51 -33.17 -50.12
CA GLY A 287 31.98 -33.24 -50.10
C GLY A 287 32.65 -31.88 -50.34
N LYS A 288 31.88 -30.78 -50.23
CA LYS A 288 32.32 -29.40 -50.40
C LYS A 288 32.53 -28.74 -49.04
N ASN A 289 33.64 -28.02 -48.87
CA ASN A 289 33.99 -27.35 -47.62
C ASN A 289 33.55 -25.88 -47.67
N ILE A 290 32.26 -25.66 -47.48
CA ILE A 290 31.60 -24.35 -47.58
C ILE A 290 31.17 -23.91 -46.18
N GLU A 291 31.54 -22.70 -45.78
CA GLU A 291 30.99 -22.04 -44.58
C GLU A 291 29.50 -21.76 -44.85
N THR A 292 28.56 -22.20 -44.00
CA THR A 292 27.12 -21.95 -44.19
C THR A 292 26.60 -20.90 -43.20
N PHE A 293 25.58 -20.12 -43.59
CA PHE A 293 24.91 -19.21 -42.65
C PHE A 293 23.90 -19.99 -41.81
N THR A 294 24.28 -20.43 -40.60
CA THR A 294 23.47 -21.38 -39.80
C THR A 294 22.85 -20.79 -38.54
N THR A 295 22.91 -19.48 -38.32
CA THR A 295 22.36 -18.84 -37.10
C THR A 295 21.19 -17.91 -37.43
N GLY A 296 20.04 -18.21 -36.82
CA GLY A 296 18.74 -17.50 -36.86
C GLY A 296 18.65 -16.23 -37.71
N SER A 297 19.32 -15.14 -37.29
CA SER A 297 19.21 -13.81 -37.91
C SER A 297 19.96 -13.65 -39.25
N LEU A 298 21.00 -14.45 -39.52
CA LEU A 298 21.85 -14.31 -40.71
C LEU A 298 21.20 -14.85 -41.99
N ILE A 299 20.27 -15.80 -41.89
CA ILE A 299 19.54 -16.32 -43.05
C ILE A 299 18.57 -15.27 -43.62
N ALA A 300 18.07 -14.37 -42.77
CA ALA A 300 17.11 -13.32 -43.10
C ALA A 300 17.76 -11.95 -43.36
N ARG A 301 19.03 -11.76 -42.98
CA ARG A 301 19.77 -10.48 -43.06
C ARG A 301 20.79 -10.48 -44.21
N GLY A 302 21.02 -9.32 -44.82
CA GLY A 302 21.96 -9.18 -45.94
C GLY A 302 21.41 -9.58 -47.31
N ILE A 303 20.09 -9.82 -47.40
CA ILE A 303 19.35 -9.96 -48.65
C ILE A 303 19.14 -8.56 -49.25
N THR A 304 19.57 -8.36 -50.49
CA THR A 304 19.66 -7.04 -51.14
C THR A 304 18.36 -6.58 -51.81
N ILE A 305 17.29 -7.36 -51.67
CA ILE A 305 15.94 -7.12 -52.21
C ILE A 305 14.87 -7.41 -51.15
N ASP A 306 13.63 -7.05 -51.42
CA ASP A 306 12.52 -7.31 -50.49
C ASP A 306 12.33 -8.82 -50.24
N LEU A 307 12.13 -9.18 -48.97
CA LEU A 307 11.78 -10.54 -48.56
C LEU A 307 10.40 -10.93 -49.10
N HIS A 308 10.23 -12.21 -49.41
CA HIS A 308 8.92 -12.76 -49.67
C HIS A 308 8.00 -12.57 -48.44
N PRO A 309 6.71 -12.21 -48.60
CA PRO A 309 5.80 -11.99 -47.46
C PRO A 309 5.74 -13.17 -46.48
N ALA A 310 5.73 -14.40 -46.99
CA ALA A 310 5.79 -15.62 -46.19
C ALA A 310 7.08 -15.75 -45.37
N ALA A 311 8.24 -15.50 -46.00
CA ALA A 311 9.52 -15.52 -45.32
C ALA A 311 9.58 -14.46 -44.22
N LYS A 312 9.11 -13.25 -44.52
CA LYS A 312 9.07 -12.13 -43.58
C LYS A 312 8.17 -12.41 -42.38
N ALA A 313 6.99 -12.98 -42.59
CA ALA A 313 6.07 -13.35 -41.51
C ALA A 313 6.70 -14.41 -40.59
N TYR A 314 7.22 -15.49 -41.17
CA TYR A 314 7.92 -16.53 -40.43
C TYR A 314 9.08 -15.98 -39.59
N TYR A 315 9.97 -15.17 -40.18
CA TYR A 315 11.08 -14.57 -39.43
C TYR A 315 10.61 -13.61 -38.32
N GLN A 316 9.44 -12.98 -38.43
CA GLN A 316 8.89 -12.14 -37.38
C GLN A 316 8.24 -12.95 -36.25
N GLU A 317 7.59 -14.05 -36.57
CA GLU A 317 6.95 -14.96 -35.61
C GLU A 317 8.00 -15.70 -34.76
N GLU A 318 9.06 -16.23 -35.39
CA GLU A 318 10.16 -16.92 -34.73
C GLU A 318 11.13 -15.95 -34.00
N GLY A 319 10.84 -14.64 -33.99
CA GLY A 319 11.67 -13.64 -33.32
C GLY A 319 13.02 -13.36 -33.99
N ILE A 320 13.26 -13.94 -35.18
CA ILE A 320 14.46 -13.74 -36.01
C ILE A 320 14.57 -12.29 -36.53
N LEU A 321 13.42 -11.63 -36.75
CA LEU A 321 13.30 -10.20 -37.03
C LEU A 321 12.43 -9.52 -35.95
N LEU A 322 13.03 -8.68 -35.12
CA LEU A 322 12.32 -7.87 -34.12
C LEU A 322 11.28 -6.94 -34.78
N ASN A 323 10.03 -7.01 -34.30
CA ASN A 323 8.97 -6.11 -34.74
C ASN A 323 9.12 -4.73 -34.07
N ILE A 324 9.97 -3.88 -34.65
CA ILE A 324 10.22 -2.50 -34.17
C ILE A 324 8.90 -1.71 -34.02
N ARG A 325 7.88 -1.98 -34.85
CA ARG A 325 6.57 -1.30 -34.74
C ARG A 325 5.85 -1.66 -33.44
N ALA A 326 5.92 -2.90 -32.98
CA ALA A 326 5.32 -3.31 -31.71
C ALA A 326 5.98 -2.60 -30.52
N LEU A 327 7.31 -2.47 -30.54
CA LEU A 327 8.06 -1.76 -29.51
C LEU A 327 7.76 -0.25 -29.53
N GLN A 328 7.64 0.35 -30.72
CA GLN A 328 7.22 1.75 -30.89
C GLN A 328 5.78 1.99 -30.41
N LEU A 329 4.85 1.08 -30.69
CA LEU A 329 3.47 1.15 -30.20
C LEU A 329 3.41 1.04 -28.68
N MET A 330 4.24 0.18 -28.08
CA MET A 330 4.35 0.05 -26.63
C MET A 330 4.92 1.34 -25.99
N ALA A 331 5.97 1.91 -26.58
CA ALA A 331 6.51 3.20 -26.12
C ALA A 331 5.48 4.33 -26.25
N LEU A 332 4.74 4.40 -27.37
CA LEU A 332 3.67 5.37 -27.57
C LEU A 332 2.56 5.21 -26.53
N PHE A 333 2.18 3.97 -26.21
CA PHE A 333 1.20 3.68 -25.17
C PHE A 333 1.68 4.15 -23.79
N LEU A 334 2.92 3.84 -23.42
CA LEU A 334 3.52 4.27 -22.15
C LEU A 334 3.68 5.80 -22.08
N PHE A 335 4.00 6.46 -23.19
CA PHE A 335 4.05 7.91 -23.28
C PHE A 335 2.67 8.55 -23.03
N LEU A 336 1.63 7.99 -23.65
CA LEU A 336 0.25 8.43 -23.43
C LEU A 336 -0.16 8.23 -21.95
N MET A 337 0.21 7.10 -21.35
CA MET A 337 -0.03 6.85 -19.92
C MET A 337 0.71 7.85 -19.03
N LEU A 338 1.96 8.19 -19.36
CA LEU A 338 2.75 9.18 -18.64
C LEU A 338 2.13 10.58 -18.73
N ILE A 339 1.67 11.00 -19.91
CA ILE A 339 0.96 12.27 -20.11
C ILE A 339 -0.29 12.31 -19.23
N LEU A 340 -1.10 11.25 -19.26
CA LEU A 340 -2.29 11.14 -18.41
C LEU A 340 -1.93 11.24 -16.92
N ALA A 341 -0.81 10.64 -16.51
CA ALA A 341 -0.35 10.69 -15.13
C ALA A 341 0.12 12.08 -14.70
N LEU A 342 0.88 12.77 -15.55
CA LEU A 342 1.33 14.15 -15.33
C LEU A 342 0.15 15.14 -15.28
N LEU A 343 -0.79 15.02 -16.22
CA LEU A 343 -2.02 15.83 -16.22
C LEU A 343 -2.84 15.63 -14.93
N SER A 344 -2.88 14.39 -14.43
CA SER A 344 -3.53 14.06 -13.16
C SER A 344 -2.79 14.66 -11.95
N HIS A 345 -1.46 14.68 -11.97
CA HIS A 345 -0.63 15.20 -10.88
C HIS A 345 -0.63 16.73 -10.79
N PHE A 346 -0.51 17.42 -11.92
CA PHE A 346 -0.48 18.89 -12.00
C PHE A 346 -1.86 19.54 -11.94
N GLY A 347 -2.87 18.84 -11.41
CA GLY A 347 -4.11 19.47 -10.99
C GLY A 347 -5.12 19.76 -12.09
N VAL A 348 -5.05 19.15 -13.29
CA VAL A 348 -6.11 19.22 -14.32
C VAL A 348 -7.35 18.38 -13.91
N ASN A 349 -7.50 18.11 -12.62
CA ASN A 349 -8.02 16.84 -12.14
C ASN A 349 -9.25 16.97 -11.23
N TRP A 350 -10.01 18.05 -11.33
CA TRP A 350 -11.35 18.03 -10.74
C TRP A 350 -12.38 17.37 -11.68
N LYS A 351 -12.28 17.54 -13.00
CA LYS A 351 -13.33 17.07 -13.93
C LYS A 351 -13.18 15.61 -14.40
N TRP A 352 -11.96 15.13 -14.64
CA TRP A 352 -11.73 13.80 -15.21
C TRP A 352 -11.96 12.64 -14.23
N SER A 353 -11.55 12.81 -12.97
CA SER A 353 -11.79 11.81 -11.91
C SER A 353 -13.27 11.66 -11.59
N ILE A 354 -14.06 12.73 -11.73
CA ILE A 354 -15.54 12.70 -11.63
C ILE A 354 -16.13 11.96 -12.83
N TRP A 355 -15.71 12.28 -14.04
CA TRP A 355 -16.24 11.68 -15.27
C TRP A 355 -15.95 10.16 -15.38
N LEU A 356 -14.73 9.71 -15.03
CA LEU A 356 -14.36 8.28 -15.00
C LEU A 356 -15.08 7.49 -13.89
N ARG A 357 -15.35 8.13 -12.74
CA ARG A 357 -16.18 7.54 -11.67
C ARG A 357 -17.63 7.41 -12.12
N PHE A 358 -18.16 8.41 -12.80
CA PHE A 358 -19.53 8.46 -13.31
C PHE A 358 -19.78 7.42 -14.40
N TRP A 359 -18.86 7.29 -15.37
CA TRP A 359 -19.00 6.37 -16.48
C TRP A 359 -18.80 4.90 -16.09
N GLY A 360 -17.79 4.61 -15.26
CA GLY A 360 -17.47 3.24 -14.88
C GLY A 360 -18.39 2.63 -13.81
N GLN A 361 -18.98 3.44 -12.91
CA GLN A 361 -20.03 2.94 -12.00
C GLN A 361 -21.28 2.48 -12.76
N ASN A 362 -21.64 3.18 -13.85
CA ASN A 362 -22.83 2.85 -14.64
C ASN A 362 -22.67 1.60 -15.52
N ARG A 363 -21.43 1.15 -15.80
CA ARG A 363 -21.17 0.01 -16.69
C ARG A 363 -20.58 -1.25 -16.03
N PHE A 364 -19.79 -1.11 -14.96
CA PHE A 364 -18.94 -2.22 -14.46
C PHE A 364 -19.11 -2.57 -12.96
N GLY A 365 -20.06 -1.96 -12.24
CA GLY A 365 -20.41 -2.36 -10.87
C GLY A 365 -19.30 -2.18 -9.82
N THR A 366 -19.37 -2.95 -8.72
CA THR A 366 -18.53 -2.78 -7.50
C THR A 366 -17.03 -3.02 -7.71
N GLY A 367 -16.64 -3.81 -8.73
CA GLY A 367 -15.24 -4.06 -9.08
C GLY A 367 -14.48 -2.80 -9.51
N TRP A 368 -15.18 -1.84 -10.12
CA TRP A 368 -14.60 -0.59 -10.62
C TRP A 368 -13.97 0.29 -9.52
N ARG A 369 -14.48 0.21 -8.29
CA ARG A 369 -13.91 0.97 -7.15
C ARG A 369 -12.50 0.50 -6.80
N ARG A 370 -12.18 -0.79 -6.95
CA ARG A 370 -10.83 -1.32 -6.73
C ARG A 370 -9.88 -0.84 -7.82
N THR A 371 -10.31 -0.90 -9.08
CA THR A 371 -9.51 -0.45 -10.24
C THR A 371 -9.21 1.04 -10.18
N VAL A 372 -10.20 1.88 -9.83
CA VAL A 372 -10.01 3.33 -9.64
C VAL A 372 -9.10 3.62 -8.44
N ARG A 373 -9.17 2.83 -7.36
CA ARG A 373 -8.26 3.00 -6.22
C ARG A 373 -6.82 2.65 -6.60
N ILE A 374 -6.60 1.56 -7.32
CA ILE A 374 -5.28 1.18 -7.85
C ILE A 374 -4.76 2.25 -8.81
N TRP A 375 -5.60 2.74 -9.73
CA TRP A 375 -5.26 3.83 -10.63
C TRP A 375 -4.86 5.10 -9.89
N ASN A 376 -5.64 5.52 -8.87
CA ASN A 376 -5.31 6.69 -8.07
C ASN A 376 -4.02 6.51 -7.25
N VAL A 377 -3.67 5.29 -6.86
CA VAL A 377 -2.38 5.01 -6.19
C VAL A 377 -1.23 5.11 -7.19
N LEU A 378 -1.39 4.52 -8.38
CA LEU A 378 -0.37 4.52 -9.44
C LEU A 378 -0.16 5.90 -10.08
N VAL A 379 -1.17 6.75 -10.07
CA VAL A 379 -1.15 8.06 -10.74
C VAL A 379 -1.14 9.23 -9.75
N GLY A 380 -1.64 9.05 -8.53
CA GLY A 380 -1.70 10.10 -7.51
C GLY A 380 -0.43 10.25 -6.68
N ASN A 381 0.47 9.25 -6.71
CA ASN A 381 1.71 9.30 -5.96
C ASN A 381 2.87 9.82 -6.83
N ALA A 382 3.57 10.85 -6.35
CA ALA A 382 4.78 11.38 -6.98
C ALA A 382 5.81 10.28 -7.25
N PHE A 383 5.95 9.32 -6.32
CA PHE A 383 6.85 8.17 -6.48
C PHE A 383 6.48 7.29 -7.68
N ALA A 384 5.20 7.01 -7.87
CA ALA A 384 4.74 6.19 -8.97
C ALA A 384 4.92 6.91 -10.33
N ILE A 385 4.69 8.22 -10.38
CA ILE A 385 4.96 9.03 -11.58
C ILE A 385 6.45 9.01 -11.92
N THR A 386 7.34 9.11 -10.92
CA THR A 386 8.77 8.98 -11.15
C THR A 386 9.12 7.61 -11.73
N LEU A 387 8.53 6.52 -11.22
CA LEU A 387 8.71 5.18 -11.81
C LEU A 387 8.24 5.10 -13.28
N TRP A 388 7.11 5.72 -13.62
CA TRP A 388 6.61 5.78 -15.00
C TRP A 388 7.57 6.54 -15.92
N VAL A 389 8.06 7.71 -15.49
CA VAL A 389 9.05 8.51 -16.23
C VAL A 389 10.32 7.70 -16.46
N LEU A 390 10.83 7.06 -15.41
CA LEU A 390 12.05 6.26 -15.48
C LEU A 390 11.88 5.08 -16.45
N PHE A 391 10.78 4.33 -16.34
CA PHE A 391 10.50 3.19 -17.22
C PHE A 391 10.38 3.61 -18.68
N PHE A 392 9.70 4.73 -18.96
CA PHE A 392 9.56 5.27 -20.31
C PHE A 392 10.91 5.69 -20.91
N ILE A 393 11.74 6.42 -20.15
CA ILE A 393 13.07 6.85 -20.61
C ILE A 393 13.97 5.64 -20.87
N LEU A 394 13.95 4.64 -19.99
CA LEU A 394 14.72 3.41 -20.16
C LEU A 394 14.29 2.63 -21.41
N LEU A 395 12.99 2.56 -21.70
CA LEU A 395 12.48 1.93 -22.91
C LEU A 395 12.90 2.69 -24.18
N LEU A 396 12.89 4.03 -24.15
CA LEU A 396 13.40 4.83 -25.26
C LEU A 396 14.90 4.61 -25.50
N ALA A 397 15.69 4.51 -24.43
CA ALA A 397 17.13 4.21 -24.54
C ALA A 397 17.35 2.84 -25.21
N VAL A 398 16.55 1.83 -24.86
CA VAL A 398 16.57 0.51 -25.52
C VAL A 398 16.22 0.61 -27.00
N ILE A 399 15.14 1.31 -27.36
CA ILE A 399 14.72 1.49 -28.76
C ILE A 399 15.83 2.18 -29.57
N ALA A 400 16.48 3.18 -28.97
CA ALA A 400 17.62 3.86 -29.58
C ALA A 400 18.81 2.92 -29.78
N ILE A 401 19.16 2.10 -28.78
CA ILE A 401 20.24 1.09 -28.91
C ILE A 401 19.92 0.12 -30.04
N LEU A 402 18.71 -0.46 -30.05
CA LEU A 402 18.30 -1.43 -31.07
C LEU A 402 18.35 -0.84 -32.48
N SER A 403 17.82 0.36 -32.67
CA SER A 403 17.73 0.99 -33.99
C SER A 403 19.10 1.40 -34.53
N TRP A 404 19.97 1.92 -33.66
CA TRP A 404 21.30 2.39 -34.08
C TRP A 404 22.33 1.27 -34.19
N GLU A 405 22.28 0.24 -33.34
CA GLU A 405 23.14 -0.94 -33.52
C GLU A 405 22.80 -1.70 -34.80
N ASP A 406 21.52 -1.76 -35.19
CA ASP A 406 21.12 -2.39 -36.44
C ASP A 406 21.66 -1.64 -37.66
N GLN A 407 21.56 -0.31 -37.65
CA GLN A 407 22.15 0.53 -38.69
C GLN A 407 23.69 0.44 -38.71
N TYR A 408 24.33 0.35 -37.54
CA TYR A 408 25.78 0.19 -37.42
C TYR A 408 26.23 -1.17 -37.99
N ALA A 409 25.52 -2.24 -37.65
CA ALA A 409 25.77 -3.59 -38.15
C ALA A 409 25.63 -3.68 -39.68
N LEU A 410 24.60 -3.05 -40.26
CA LEU A 410 24.39 -2.99 -41.71
C LEU A 410 25.52 -2.24 -42.43
N THR A 411 25.97 -1.12 -41.87
CA THR A 411 27.00 -0.26 -42.49
C THR A 411 28.40 -0.84 -42.39
N HIS A 412 28.71 -1.53 -41.31
CA HIS A 412 30.04 -2.10 -41.06
C HIS A 412 30.11 -3.60 -41.36
N ASN A 413 28.98 -4.22 -41.75
CA ASN A 413 28.83 -5.66 -41.97
C ASN A 413 29.32 -6.49 -40.77
N VAL A 414 29.06 -5.99 -39.56
CA VAL A 414 29.40 -6.60 -38.27
C VAL A 414 28.13 -7.22 -37.68
N HIS A 415 28.29 -8.30 -36.92
CA HIS A 415 27.18 -8.96 -36.25
C HIS A 415 26.55 -8.07 -35.15
N ASN A 416 25.23 -7.88 -35.19
CA ASN A 416 24.50 -7.13 -34.14
C ASN A 416 24.16 -8.06 -32.98
N ARG A 417 24.91 -7.97 -31.87
CA ARG A 417 24.68 -8.80 -30.68
C ARG A 417 23.33 -8.57 -30.00
N PHE A 418 22.72 -7.38 -30.17
CA PHE A 418 21.40 -7.09 -29.60
C PHE A 418 20.26 -7.64 -30.45
N ALA A 419 20.52 -8.01 -31.71
CA ALA A 419 19.51 -8.57 -32.60
C ALA A 419 19.18 -10.03 -32.30
N ASP A 420 20.07 -10.75 -31.62
CA ASP A 420 19.88 -12.16 -31.28
C ASP A 420 19.09 -12.35 -29.97
N LEU A 421 18.85 -11.27 -29.23
CA LEU A 421 18.16 -11.32 -27.96
C LEU A 421 16.65 -11.27 -28.14
N HIS A 422 15.96 -12.19 -27.49
CA HIS A 422 14.51 -12.11 -27.39
C HIS A 422 14.09 -10.96 -26.47
N LEU A 423 12.82 -10.52 -26.59
CA LEU A 423 12.28 -9.40 -25.80
C LEU A 423 12.49 -9.60 -24.28
N GLY A 424 12.33 -10.83 -23.79
CA GLY A 424 12.54 -11.16 -22.38
C GLY A 424 13.98 -10.95 -21.93
N GLU A 425 14.95 -11.42 -22.71
CA GLU A 425 16.38 -11.30 -22.40
C GLU A 425 16.84 -9.84 -22.44
N LEU A 426 16.30 -9.07 -23.39
CA LEU A 426 16.58 -7.66 -23.51
C LEU A 426 16.02 -6.86 -22.31
N LEU A 427 14.84 -7.23 -21.79
CA LEU A 427 14.29 -6.66 -20.56
C LEU A 427 15.13 -7.05 -19.33
N THR A 428 15.57 -8.30 -19.24
CA THR A 428 16.46 -8.76 -18.16
C THR A 428 17.79 -8.03 -18.19
N TRP A 429 18.37 -7.84 -19.38
CA TRP A 429 19.58 -7.03 -19.56
C TRP A 429 19.35 -5.58 -19.10
N LEU A 430 18.25 -4.94 -19.53
CA LEU A 430 17.92 -3.57 -19.14
C LEU A 430 17.82 -3.42 -17.62
N ILE A 431 17.09 -4.31 -16.94
CA ILE A 431 16.90 -4.25 -15.49
C ILE A 431 18.23 -4.45 -14.76
N THR A 432 19.00 -5.46 -15.18
CA THR A 432 20.31 -5.79 -14.57
C THR A 432 21.30 -4.65 -14.77
N PHE A 433 21.33 -4.07 -15.97
CA PHE A 433 22.23 -3.00 -16.33
C PHE A 433 21.84 -1.67 -15.68
N ALA A 434 20.55 -1.35 -15.60
CA ALA A 434 20.05 -0.17 -14.88
C ALA A 434 20.33 -0.24 -13.37
N ALA A 435 20.33 -1.43 -12.78
CA ALA A 435 20.57 -1.64 -11.37
C ALA A 435 22.06 -1.66 -11.00
N THR A 436 22.90 -2.31 -11.84
CA THR A 436 24.30 -2.60 -11.50
C THR A 436 25.32 -1.75 -12.27
N GLY A 437 24.95 -1.21 -13.43
CA GLY A 437 25.90 -0.56 -14.34
C GLY A 437 26.89 -1.50 -15.02
N PHE A 438 26.82 -2.81 -14.76
CA PHE A 438 27.71 -3.81 -15.34
C PHE A 438 26.95 -4.73 -16.29
N SER A 439 27.42 -4.80 -17.53
CA SER A 439 27.04 -5.85 -18.49
C SER A 439 28.30 -6.67 -18.75
N GLN A 440 28.32 -7.94 -18.33
CA GLN A 440 29.55 -8.74 -18.42
C GLN A 440 30.00 -9.02 -19.86
N ASP A 441 29.10 -9.02 -20.87
CA ASP A 441 29.47 -9.31 -22.28
C ASP A 441 28.73 -8.52 -23.38
N LEU A 442 27.73 -7.68 -23.03
CA LEU A 442 26.82 -7.06 -23.99
C LEU A 442 26.79 -5.53 -23.87
N PHE A 443 27.55 -4.86 -24.74
CA PHE A 443 27.64 -3.39 -24.82
C PHE A 443 27.58 -2.91 -26.29
N PRO A 444 26.88 -1.79 -26.59
CA PRO A 444 26.73 -1.29 -27.96
C PRO A 444 28.05 -0.83 -28.58
N HIS A 445 28.19 -1.06 -29.88
CA HIS A 445 29.36 -0.64 -30.65
C HIS A 445 29.25 0.79 -31.18
N SER A 446 28.05 1.22 -31.55
CA SER A 446 27.76 2.55 -32.08
C SER A 446 27.97 3.65 -31.03
N LEU A 447 28.45 4.82 -31.44
CA LEU A 447 28.68 5.96 -30.55
C LEU A 447 27.40 6.35 -29.79
N ILE A 448 26.28 6.41 -30.50
CA ILE A 448 24.97 6.77 -29.93
C ILE A 448 24.45 5.67 -29.00
N GLY A 449 24.62 4.40 -29.36
CA GLY A 449 24.30 3.28 -28.49
C GLY A 449 25.10 3.32 -27.19
N LYS A 450 26.40 3.65 -27.23
CA LYS A 450 27.24 3.80 -26.03
C LYS A 450 26.78 4.92 -25.11
N ILE A 451 26.39 6.07 -25.68
CA ILE A 451 25.82 7.18 -24.90
C ILE A 451 24.50 6.77 -24.25
N ALA A 452 23.61 6.12 -25.01
CA ALA A 452 22.34 5.62 -24.49
C ALA A 452 22.56 4.60 -23.36
N ALA A 453 23.46 3.63 -23.55
CA ALA A 453 23.82 2.65 -22.52
C ALA A 453 24.38 3.34 -21.26
N THR A 454 25.29 4.29 -21.39
CA THR A 454 25.90 4.96 -20.23
C THR A 454 24.88 5.76 -19.40
N SER A 455 23.79 6.24 -20.01
CA SER A 455 22.74 6.96 -19.31
C SER A 455 21.79 6.04 -18.51
N ILE A 456 21.64 4.77 -18.90
CA ILE A 456 20.72 3.80 -18.27
C ILE A 456 20.97 3.65 -16.75
N PRO A 457 22.19 3.40 -16.25
CA PRO A 457 22.44 3.25 -14.81
C PRO A 457 22.22 4.55 -14.02
N ILE A 458 22.59 5.70 -14.61
CA ILE A 458 22.41 7.02 -13.98
C ILE A 458 20.93 7.32 -13.78
N ILE A 459 20.12 7.02 -14.80
CA ILE A 459 18.67 7.22 -14.77
C ILE A 459 18.01 6.20 -13.84
N GLY A 460 18.37 4.93 -13.94
CA GLY A 460 17.81 3.85 -13.12
C GLY A 460 18.07 4.02 -11.62
N LEU A 461 19.32 3.85 -11.20
CA LEU A 461 19.69 3.90 -9.79
C LEU A 461 19.56 5.31 -9.20
N GLY A 462 20.05 6.32 -9.93
CA GLY A 462 20.00 7.72 -9.49
C GLY A 462 18.57 8.25 -9.36
N GLY A 463 17.69 7.87 -10.28
CA GLY A 463 16.27 8.21 -10.23
C GLY A 463 15.54 7.56 -9.04
N LEU A 464 15.78 6.27 -8.80
CA LEU A 464 15.16 5.54 -7.67
C LEU A 464 15.59 6.09 -6.32
N VAL A 465 16.89 6.33 -6.12
CA VAL A 465 17.43 6.90 -4.88
C VAL A 465 16.87 8.31 -4.65
N SER A 466 16.84 9.14 -5.68
CA SER A 466 16.28 10.50 -5.59
C SER A 466 14.79 10.48 -5.25
N ALA A 467 14.02 9.58 -5.86
CA ALA A 467 12.59 9.41 -5.57
C ALA A 467 12.36 8.95 -4.13
N PHE A 468 13.17 8.00 -3.64
CA PHE A 468 13.11 7.53 -2.27
C PHE A 468 13.43 8.64 -1.26
N ILE A 469 14.54 9.37 -1.47
CA ILE A 469 14.95 10.49 -0.63
C ILE A 469 13.87 11.58 -0.61
N TYR A 470 13.37 11.99 -1.79
CA TYR A 470 12.30 12.99 -1.89
C TYR A 470 11.02 12.55 -1.19
N SER A 471 10.61 11.28 -1.35
CA SER A 471 9.41 10.75 -0.72
C SER A 471 9.50 10.73 0.81
N ASN A 472 10.67 10.37 1.36
CA ASN A 472 10.91 10.36 2.79
C ASN A 472 11.02 11.78 3.37
N LEU A 473 11.73 12.69 2.70
CA LEU A 473 11.80 14.11 3.08
C LEU A 473 10.41 14.75 3.12
N LYS A 474 9.60 14.52 2.08
CA LYS A 474 8.23 15.07 1.99
C LYS A 474 7.32 14.46 3.05
N ARG A 475 7.46 13.16 3.35
CA ARG A 475 6.74 12.49 4.44
C ARG A 475 7.10 13.11 5.79
N ASN A 476 8.39 13.29 6.07
CA ASN A 476 8.87 13.89 7.31
C ASN A 476 8.41 15.34 7.49
N GLN A 477 8.43 16.15 6.42
CA GLN A 477 7.88 17.51 6.48
C GLN A 477 6.39 17.53 6.80
N ARG A 478 5.62 16.57 6.27
CA ARG A 478 4.18 16.49 6.56
C ARG A 478 3.93 16.09 8.01
N THR A 479 4.61 15.05 8.50
CA THR A 479 4.47 14.60 9.89
C THR A 479 4.92 15.69 10.87
N ASP A 480 5.97 16.44 10.52
CA ASP A 480 6.43 17.57 11.33
C ASP A 480 5.41 18.71 11.37
N LYS A 481 4.80 19.06 10.22
CA LYS A 481 3.69 20.04 10.18
C LYS A 481 2.45 19.59 10.96
N GLU A 482 2.15 18.29 10.95
CA GLU A 482 1.07 17.69 11.74
C GLU A 482 1.38 17.75 13.25
N ALA A 483 2.62 17.44 13.65
CA ALA A 483 3.05 17.50 15.05
C ALA A 483 3.02 18.92 15.63
N ARG A 484 3.36 19.94 14.83
CA ARG A 484 3.26 21.37 15.20
C ARG A 484 1.83 21.91 15.22
N GLY A 485 0.88 21.15 14.68
CA GLY A 485 -0.52 21.54 14.48
C GLY A 485 -0.75 22.59 13.39
N ALA A 486 0.19 22.73 12.45
CA ALA A 486 0.06 23.59 11.27
C ALA A 486 -0.74 22.91 10.13
N HIS A 487 -0.72 21.57 10.09
CA HIS A 487 -1.54 20.78 9.20
C HIS A 487 -2.42 19.83 10.01
N VAL A 488 -3.73 19.86 9.75
CA VAL A 488 -4.70 18.97 10.41
C VAL A 488 -5.32 18.07 9.34
N PRO A 489 -5.33 16.74 9.54
CA PRO A 489 -5.99 15.84 8.62
C PRO A 489 -7.51 16.01 8.67
N ARG A 490 -8.17 15.91 7.51
CA ARG A 490 -9.64 15.81 7.47
C ARG A 490 -10.06 14.42 7.88
N LEU A 491 -10.56 14.28 9.09
CA LEU A 491 -11.05 13.04 9.66
C LEU A 491 -12.59 12.98 9.65
N GLU A 492 -13.14 11.78 9.75
CA GLU A 492 -14.56 11.52 9.94
C GLU A 492 -14.72 10.61 11.17
N ASP A 493 -15.83 10.76 11.91
CA ASP A 493 -16.14 10.00 13.14
C ASP A 493 -15.06 10.17 14.24
N HIS A 494 -14.38 11.31 14.26
CA HIS A 494 -13.33 11.66 15.23
C HIS A 494 -13.87 12.49 16.39
N VAL A 495 -13.14 12.49 17.50
CA VAL A 495 -13.41 13.31 18.69
C VAL A 495 -12.59 14.59 18.62
N ILE A 496 -13.19 15.72 18.99
CA ILE A 496 -12.49 16.99 19.12
C ILE A 496 -12.38 17.32 20.61
N ILE A 497 -11.16 17.52 21.12
CA ILE A 497 -10.92 18.04 22.46
C ILE A 497 -10.59 19.52 22.33
N CYS A 498 -11.36 20.38 23.00
CA CYS A 498 -11.21 21.82 22.97
C CYS A 498 -10.60 22.31 24.29
N GLY A 499 -9.42 22.89 24.22
CA GLY A 499 -8.63 23.30 25.39
C GLY A 499 -7.58 22.25 25.79
N TRP A 500 -6.77 22.62 26.78
CA TRP A 500 -5.69 21.80 27.31
C TRP A 500 -5.62 21.91 28.83
N ASN A 501 -5.41 20.77 29.48
CA ASN A 501 -5.05 20.64 30.89
C ASN A 501 -4.31 19.30 31.09
N ASP A 502 -3.86 19.04 32.31
CA ASP A 502 -3.03 17.86 32.65
C ASP A 502 -3.75 16.52 32.41
N ARG A 503 -5.09 16.52 32.35
CA ARG A 503 -5.92 15.34 32.08
C ARG A 503 -6.03 14.98 30.59
N VAL A 504 -5.78 15.93 29.69
CA VAL A 504 -5.94 15.71 28.24
C VAL A 504 -5.09 14.54 27.71
N PRO A 505 -3.80 14.41 28.05
CA PRO A 505 -3.00 13.30 27.57
C PRO A 505 -3.57 11.92 27.94
N ALA A 506 -3.99 11.74 29.19
CA ALA A 506 -4.57 10.48 29.66
C ALA A 506 -5.95 10.21 29.04
N LEU A 507 -6.78 11.25 28.87
CA LEU A 507 -8.05 11.16 28.14
C LEU A 507 -7.85 10.71 26.69
N ILE A 508 -6.81 11.21 26.00
CA ILE A 508 -6.47 10.77 24.63
C ILE A 508 -6.12 9.28 24.61
N ARG A 509 -5.33 8.78 25.58
CA ARG A 509 -5.00 7.35 25.66
C ARG A 509 -6.28 6.53 25.70
N GLU A 510 -7.19 6.83 26.63
CA GLU A 510 -8.44 6.09 26.80
C GLU A 510 -9.35 6.13 25.57
N ILE A 511 -9.50 7.30 24.91
CA ILE A 511 -10.34 7.42 23.72
C ILE A 511 -9.76 6.68 22.51
N THR A 512 -8.43 6.64 22.41
CA THR A 512 -7.72 5.99 21.30
C THR A 512 -7.52 4.49 21.50
N THR A 513 -7.63 4.00 22.74
CA THR A 513 -7.56 2.57 23.07
C THR A 513 -8.61 1.78 22.28
N THR A 514 -8.14 0.72 21.62
CA THR A 514 -8.99 -0.20 20.87
C THR A 514 -8.92 -1.58 21.49
N ASN A 515 -10.05 -2.16 21.84
CA ASN A 515 -10.15 -3.49 22.43
C ASN A 515 -11.18 -4.36 21.69
N ARG A 516 -11.49 -5.55 22.22
CA ARG A 516 -12.42 -6.52 21.61
C ARG A 516 -13.84 -5.97 21.42
N TRP A 517 -14.25 -5.04 22.29
CA TRP A 517 -15.63 -4.58 22.44
C TRP A 517 -15.84 -3.15 21.92
N VAL A 518 -14.81 -2.31 22.03
CA VAL A 518 -14.86 -0.89 21.72
C VAL A 518 -13.73 -0.53 20.77
N LYS A 519 -14.10 0.07 19.64
CA LYS A 519 -13.15 0.62 18.66
C LYS A 519 -12.72 2.01 19.09
N GLY A 520 -11.42 2.21 19.27
CA GLY A 520 -10.84 3.52 19.59
C GLY A 520 -11.13 4.53 18.49
N ARG A 521 -11.30 5.79 18.89
CA ARG A 521 -11.58 6.92 17.99
C ARG A 521 -10.34 7.77 17.82
N LYS A 522 -10.20 8.38 16.65
CA LYS A 522 -9.15 9.37 16.44
C LYS A 522 -9.51 10.66 17.15
N VAL A 523 -8.50 11.35 17.67
CA VAL A 523 -8.67 12.57 18.46
C VAL A 523 -7.95 13.74 17.79
N ILE A 524 -8.62 14.89 17.72
CA ILE A 524 -8.00 16.17 17.38
C ILE A 524 -8.10 17.09 18.59
N VAL A 525 -6.97 17.54 19.12
CA VAL A 525 -6.91 18.52 20.20
C VAL A 525 -6.78 19.92 19.60
N LEU A 526 -7.76 20.77 19.85
CA LEU A 526 -7.77 22.18 19.46
C LEU A 526 -7.49 23.04 20.70
N SER A 527 -6.25 23.51 20.82
CA SER A 527 -5.86 24.39 21.92
C SER A 527 -4.76 25.37 21.53
N GLU A 528 -4.62 26.40 22.35
CA GLU A 528 -3.38 27.15 22.48
C GLU A 528 -2.47 26.36 23.42
N HIS A 529 -1.21 26.19 23.04
CA HIS A 529 -0.20 25.52 23.87
C HIS A 529 1.17 26.11 23.54
N GLU A 530 2.03 26.28 24.54
CA GLU A 530 3.33 26.93 24.36
C GLU A 530 4.31 26.02 23.60
N ALA A 531 4.47 24.78 24.08
CA ALA A 531 5.34 23.78 23.46
C ALA A 531 5.06 23.61 21.96
N GLU A 532 6.10 23.52 21.14
CA GLU A 532 5.97 23.46 19.67
C GLU A 532 5.20 22.20 19.21
N LYS A 533 5.45 21.06 19.85
CA LYS A 533 4.85 19.74 19.58
C LYS A 533 4.24 19.13 20.86
N PRO A 534 3.04 19.57 21.28
CA PRO A 534 2.50 19.22 22.60
C PRO A 534 2.24 17.72 22.84
N LEU A 535 1.99 16.96 21.77
CA LEU A 535 1.64 15.54 21.88
C LEU A 535 2.84 14.58 21.85
N GLU A 536 4.02 15.06 21.42
CA GLU A 536 5.21 14.22 21.21
C GLU A 536 5.75 13.55 22.48
N PRO A 537 5.82 14.24 23.66
CA PRO A 537 6.34 13.64 24.89
C PRO A 537 5.55 12.42 25.40
N PHE A 538 4.27 12.30 25.02
CA PHE A 538 3.38 11.28 25.57
C PHE A 538 3.40 9.95 24.82
N GLY A 539 4.02 9.89 23.63
CA GLY A 539 4.22 8.65 22.89
C GLY A 539 2.93 7.98 22.38
N PHE A 540 1.95 8.75 21.92
CA PHE A 540 0.71 8.19 21.37
C PHE A 540 0.94 7.32 20.12
N ILE A 541 0.00 6.41 19.87
CA ILE A 541 0.00 5.57 18.66
C ILE A 541 0.01 6.48 17.41
N PRO A 542 0.96 6.31 16.47
CA PRO A 542 1.06 7.17 15.29
C PRO A 542 -0.26 7.26 14.51
N GLY A 543 -0.78 8.47 14.35
CA GLY A 543 -2.02 8.75 13.61
C GLY A 543 -3.32 8.51 14.37
N SER A 544 -3.27 8.25 15.69
CA SER A 544 -4.46 8.21 16.56
C SER A 544 -4.84 9.59 17.09
N ALA A 545 -3.86 10.43 17.43
CA ALA A 545 -4.03 11.77 17.98
C ALA A 545 -3.36 12.84 17.11
N PHE A 546 -4.02 13.99 16.98
CA PHE A 546 -3.53 15.14 16.21
C PHE A 546 -3.73 16.43 17.02
N PHE A 547 -2.86 17.41 16.80
CA PHE A 547 -2.96 18.72 17.42
C PHE A 547 -3.36 19.76 16.37
N CYS A 548 -4.23 20.69 16.73
CA CYS A 548 -4.56 21.88 15.96
C CYS A 548 -4.28 23.09 16.84
N ARG A 549 -3.29 23.89 16.43
CA ARG A 549 -2.94 25.10 17.19
C ARG A 549 -3.96 26.21 16.90
N GLY A 550 -4.64 26.68 17.94
CA GLY A 550 -5.57 27.80 17.84
C GLY A 550 -6.56 27.89 18.99
N ILE A 551 -7.33 28.97 18.98
CA ILE A 551 -8.38 29.23 19.96
C ILE A 551 -9.58 28.34 19.63
N SER A 552 -10.08 27.61 20.63
CA SER A 552 -11.21 26.67 20.49
C SER A 552 -12.55 27.32 20.13
N SER A 553 -12.72 28.61 20.40
CA SER A 553 -13.92 29.38 20.05
C SER A 553 -13.87 30.01 18.65
N ASP A 554 -12.78 29.81 17.89
CA ASP A 554 -12.63 30.33 16.53
C ASP A 554 -13.34 29.43 15.50
N TYR A 555 -14.30 30.00 14.78
CA TYR A 555 -15.09 29.32 13.76
C TYR A 555 -14.25 28.74 12.62
N ASP A 556 -13.18 29.43 12.21
CA ASP A 556 -12.34 28.96 11.11
C ASP A 556 -11.50 27.75 11.53
N LYS A 557 -11.06 27.73 12.80
CA LYS A 557 -10.37 26.58 13.39
C LYS A 557 -11.31 25.39 13.56
N LEU A 558 -12.56 25.61 13.99
CA LEU A 558 -13.58 24.56 14.08
C LEU A 558 -13.88 23.92 12.71
N LYS A 559 -13.90 24.71 11.64
CA LYS A 559 -14.00 24.18 10.27
C LYS A 559 -12.73 23.42 9.86
N MET A 560 -11.55 23.91 10.22
CA MET A 560 -10.26 23.26 9.92
C MET A 560 -10.17 21.86 10.52
N VAL A 561 -10.68 21.65 11.73
CA VAL A 561 -10.74 20.34 12.40
C VAL A 561 -11.92 19.46 11.95
N ASN A 562 -12.65 19.88 10.91
CA ASN A 562 -13.77 19.16 10.31
C ASN A 562 -14.90 18.81 11.31
N LEU A 563 -15.34 19.79 12.12
CA LEU A 563 -16.38 19.62 13.13
C LEU A 563 -17.69 19.01 12.60
N GLU A 564 -18.04 19.27 11.34
CA GLU A 564 -19.24 18.71 10.67
C GLU A 564 -19.25 17.18 10.64
N LYS A 565 -18.07 16.54 10.61
CA LYS A 565 -17.93 15.07 10.56
C LYS A 565 -17.43 14.46 11.86
N ALA A 566 -17.20 15.27 12.89
CA ALA A 566 -16.82 14.77 14.21
C ALA A 566 -17.98 13.98 14.85
N CYS A 567 -17.69 13.10 15.80
CA CYS A 567 -18.75 12.40 16.54
C CYS A 567 -19.20 13.16 17.79
N CYS A 568 -18.27 13.87 18.43
CA CYS A 568 -18.51 14.69 19.61
C CYS A 568 -17.37 15.69 19.81
N ALA A 569 -17.63 16.72 20.62
CA ALA A 569 -16.63 17.64 21.13
C ALA A 569 -16.57 17.59 22.67
N VAL A 570 -15.38 17.61 23.24
CA VAL A 570 -15.11 17.66 24.68
C VAL A 570 -14.48 19.01 25.00
N VAL A 571 -15.11 19.81 25.85
CA VAL A 571 -14.63 21.13 26.27
C VAL A 571 -13.95 20.99 27.63
N MET A 572 -12.63 21.17 27.65
CA MET A 572 -11.80 21.08 28.84
C MET A 572 -11.70 22.43 29.54
N ALA A 573 -11.66 22.43 30.87
CA ALA A 573 -11.35 23.62 31.65
C ALA A 573 -9.82 23.85 31.66
N ASP A 574 -9.40 25.07 31.32
CA ASP A 574 -8.00 25.50 31.32
C ASP A 574 -7.66 26.10 32.70
N HIS A 575 -6.89 25.37 33.51
CA HIS A 575 -6.55 25.72 34.90
C HIS A 575 -5.73 27.02 35.02
N HIS A 576 -4.91 27.35 34.02
CA HIS A 576 -4.03 28.52 34.06
C HIS A 576 -4.74 29.85 33.73
N LYS A 577 -6.01 29.80 33.28
CA LYS A 577 -6.77 30.99 32.84
C LYS A 577 -8.07 31.22 33.64
N ILE A 578 -8.21 30.61 34.82
CA ILE A 578 -9.45 30.59 35.63
C ILE A 578 -9.76 31.92 36.38
N GLN A 579 -9.02 33.02 36.15
CA GLN A 579 -9.33 34.31 36.80
C GLN A 579 -10.70 34.94 36.42
N ARG A 580 -11.48 34.36 35.50
CA ARG A 580 -12.79 34.90 35.06
C ARG A 580 -13.92 33.86 34.99
N GLY A 581 -14.07 33.03 36.01
CA GLY A 581 -15.29 32.21 36.19
C GLY A 581 -15.62 31.26 35.03
N ASN A 582 -14.60 30.72 34.35
CA ASN A 582 -14.73 29.71 33.29
C ASN A 582 -15.55 30.13 32.03
N LEU A 583 -15.59 31.43 31.69
CA LEU A 583 -16.31 31.94 30.51
C LEU A 583 -15.79 31.40 29.17
N ARG A 584 -14.52 30.99 29.08
CA ARG A 584 -13.91 30.47 27.84
C ARG A 584 -14.52 29.14 27.40
N GLY A 585 -14.80 28.24 28.34
CA GLY A 585 -15.51 26.98 28.07
C GLY A 585 -16.90 27.25 27.51
N LEU A 586 -17.59 28.25 28.07
CA LEU A 586 -18.91 28.69 27.60
C LEU A 586 -18.84 29.26 26.16
N TYR A 587 -17.90 30.15 25.86
CA TYR A 587 -17.72 30.68 24.50
C TYR A 587 -17.40 29.57 23.48
N THR A 588 -16.60 28.58 23.89
CA THR A 588 -16.29 27.42 23.06
C THR A 588 -17.54 26.58 22.80
N ALA A 589 -18.35 26.31 23.82
CA ALA A 589 -19.62 25.59 23.67
C ALA A 589 -20.58 26.30 22.70
N VAL A 590 -20.74 27.62 22.84
CA VAL A 590 -21.56 28.44 21.92
C VAL A 590 -21.03 28.37 20.48
N ALA A 591 -19.70 28.47 20.29
CA ALA A 591 -19.09 28.38 18.96
C ALA A 591 -19.28 26.99 18.33
N LEU A 592 -19.15 25.92 19.10
CA LEU A 592 -19.40 24.54 18.68
C LEU A 592 -20.85 24.37 18.21
N ARG A 593 -21.83 24.76 19.04
CA ARG A 593 -23.25 24.63 18.72
C ARG A 593 -23.65 25.46 17.52
N LYS A 594 -23.16 26.70 17.42
CA LYS A 594 -23.45 27.56 16.26
C LYS A 594 -22.84 27.02 14.95
N THR A 595 -21.68 26.39 15.01
CA THR A 595 -21.04 25.79 13.83
C THR A 595 -21.71 24.47 13.44
N ARG A 596 -22.20 23.71 14.41
CA ARG A 596 -22.94 22.47 14.20
C ARG A 596 -24.27 22.48 14.97
N PRO A 597 -25.34 23.01 14.36
CA PRO A 597 -26.63 23.20 15.03
C PRO A 597 -27.46 21.92 15.17
N GLU A 598 -26.99 20.77 14.66
CA GLU A 598 -27.67 19.48 14.84
C GLU A 598 -27.81 19.14 16.32
N GLU A 599 -29.04 18.97 16.81
CA GLU A 599 -29.31 18.61 18.21
C GLU A 599 -28.63 17.30 18.63
N GLU A 600 -28.47 16.35 17.69
CA GLU A 600 -27.81 15.07 17.94
C GLU A 600 -26.29 15.19 18.21
N PHE A 601 -25.65 16.32 17.84
CA PHE A 601 -24.21 16.49 18.07
C PHE A 601 -23.91 16.69 19.56
N LYS A 602 -23.02 15.83 20.07
CA LYS A 602 -22.69 15.76 21.49
C LYS A 602 -21.59 16.75 21.85
N ILE A 603 -21.92 17.66 22.76
CA ILE A 603 -20.95 18.54 23.42
C ILE A 603 -20.87 18.12 24.88
N ILE A 604 -19.70 17.67 25.31
CA ILE A 604 -19.39 17.31 26.70
C ILE A 604 -18.51 18.43 27.24
N ALA A 605 -18.82 19.00 28.40
CA ALA A 605 -18.00 20.05 29.00
C ALA A 605 -17.72 19.80 30.48
N GLU A 606 -16.48 20.06 30.88
CA GLU A 606 -16.12 20.16 32.30
C GLU A 606 -16.73 21.43 32.90
N LEU A 607 -17.45 21.27 34.00
CA LEU A 607 -18.02 22.36 34.78
C LEU A 607 -17.20 22.49 36.07
N TYR A 608 -16.35 23.53 36.11
CA TYR A 608 -15.55 23.84 37.29
C TYR A 608 -16.37 24.51 38.40
N TYR A 609 -17.25 25.45 38.04
CA TYR A 609 -18.09 26.16 39.00
C TYR A 609 -19.57 25.86 38.77
N ASP A 610 -20.24 25.36 39.81
CA ASP A 610 -21.65 24.96 39.77
C ASP A 610 -22.60 26.08 39.34
N PHE A 611 -22.34 27.34 39.73
CA PHE A 611 -23.22 28.46 39.38
C PHE A 611 -23.30 28.76 37.87
N ASN A 612 -22.34 28.28 37.07
CA ASN A 612 -22.36 28.44 35.62
C ASN A 612 -23.17 27.37 34.89
N GLU A 613 -23.71 26.38 35.60
CA GLU A 613 -24.46 25.27 35.01
C GLU A 613 -25.54 25.78 34.06
N SER A 614 -26.40 26.68 34.54
CA SER A 614 -27.48 27.27 33.74
C SER A 614 -26.99 27.90 32.44
N ARG A 615 -25.82 28.55 32.45
CA ARG A 615 -25.23 29.20 31.27
C ARG A 615 -24.76 28.19 30.24
N PHE A 616 -24.09 27.12 30.68
CA PHE A 616 -23.67 26.05 29.77
C PHE A 616 -24.89 25.30 29.19
N ARG A 617 -25.97 25.17 29.97
CA ARG A 617 -27.25 24.65 29.46
C ARG A 617 -27.86 25.53 28.38
N TYR A 618 -27.86 26.85 28.57
CA TYR A 618 -28.27 27.79 27.52
C TYR A 618 -27.41 27.71 26.25
N ALA A 619 -26.14 27.28 26.37
CA ALA A 619 -25.28 27.01 25.22
C ALA A 619 -25.52 25.62 24.59
N GLU A 620 -26.60 24.93 24.98
CA GLU A 620 -27.00 23.60 24.48
C GLU A 620 -25.90 22.55 24.63
N VAL A 621 -25.17 22.60 25.74
CA VAL A 621 -24.19 21.58 26.08
C VAL A 621 -24.92 20.31 26.48
N THR A 622 -24.65 19.23 25.75
CA THR A 622 -25.33 17.94 25.89
C THR A 622 -25.03 17.29 27.24
N LYS A 623 -23.78 17.34 27.73
CA LYS A 623 -23.39 16.74 29.01
C LYS A 623 -22.44 17.65 29.77
N LEU A 624 -22.73 17.84 31.06
CA LEU A 624 -21.89 18.60 31.98
C LEU A 624 -21.34 17.67 33.05
N ILE A 625 -20.05 17.84 33.34
CA ILE A 625 -19.36 17.11 34.40
C ILE A 625 -19.00 18.12 35.49
N PRO A 626 -19.78 18.20 36.58
CA PRO A 626 -19.46 19.05 37.72
C PRO A 626 -18.30 18.43 38.48
N LEU A 627 -17.08 18.93 38.22
CA LEU A 627 -15.85 18.34 38.73
C LEU A 627 -15.85 18.26 40.26
N GLU A 628 -16.23 19.34 40.94
CA GLU A 628 -16.31 19.41 42.40
C GLU A 628 -17.29 18.36 42.96
N ARG A 629 -18.51 18.27 42.42
CA ARG A 629 -19.50 17.29 42.90
C ARG A 629 -19.04 15.86 42.68
N VAL A 630 -18.44 15.55 41.53
CA VAL A 630 -17.90 14.22 41.25
C VAL A 630 -16.78 13.88 42.23
N SER A 631 -15.88 14.84 42.49
CA SER A 631 -14.82 14.70 43.50
C SER A 631 -15.38 14.33 44.86
N SER A 632 -16.29 15.16 45.38
CA SER A 632 -16.90 14.97 46.70
C SER A 632 -17.61 13.62 46.84
N TYR A 633 -18.31 13.15 45.80
CA TYR A 633 -18.97 11.84 45.86
C TYR A 633 -17.99 10.67 45.87
N VAL A 634 -16.97 10.70 45.00
CA VAL A 634 -15.95 9.65 44.95
C VAL A 634 -15.19 9.60 46.27
N MET A 635 -14.79 10.75 46.80
CA MET A 635 -14.13 10.87 48.10
C MET A 635 -15.00 10.33 49.22
N ALA A 636 -16.25 10.79 49.35
CA ALA A 636 -17.15 10.32 50.41
C ALA A 636 -17.35 8.80 50.41
N HIS A 637 -17.48 8.19 49.23
CA HIS A 637 -17.58 6.73 49.14
C HIS A 637 -16.26 6.02 49.42
N ALA A 638 -15.14 6.61 48.99
CA ALA A 638 -13.82 6.09 49.30
C ALA A 638 -13.51 6.12 50.80
N CYS A 639 -13.99 7.15 51.52
CA CYS A 639 -13.86 7.26 52.97
C CYS A 639 -14.47 6.05 53.69
N MET A 640 -15.64 5.57 53.24
CA MET A 640 -16.38 4.49 53.91
C MET A 640 -16.02 3.11 53.35
N ASN A 641 -15.73 3.00 52.05
CA ASN A 641 -15.61 1.73 51.34
C ASN A 641 -14.18 1.56 50.80
N PRO A 642 -13.31 0.80 51.50
CA PRO A 642 -11.98 0.47 51.00
C PRO A 642 -12.03 -0.20 49.63
N GLY A 643 -11.17 0.24 48.71
CA GLY A 643 -11.03 -0.34 47.37
C GLY A 643 -12.08 0.11 46.34
N ILE A 644 -13.02 1.00 46.69
CA ILE A 644 -14.00 1.50 45.72
C ILE A 644 -13.34 2.27 44.56
N SER A 645 -12.26 2.99 44.82
CA SER A 645 -11.50 3.72 43.80
C SER A 645 -10.89 2.78 42.77
N ASP A 646 -10.22 1.71 43.22
CA ASP A 646 -9.64 0.68 42.34
C ASP A 646 -10.73 -0.04 41.53
N LEU A 647 -11.87 -0.36 42.17
CA LEU A 647 -13.02 -0.95 41.50
C LEU A 647 -13.56 -0.04 40.38
N LEU A 648 -13.71 1.25 40.66
CA LEU A 648 -14.18 2.24 39.68
C LEU A 648 -13.20 2.34 38.50
N ILE A 649 -11.89 2.37 38.75
CA ILE A 649 -10.88 2.38 37.69
C ILE A 649 -11.00 1.13 36.82
N ARG A 650 -11.03 -0.06 37.44
CA ARG A 650 -11.13 -1.32 36.70
C ARG A 650 -12.34 -1.36 35.80
N ILE A 651 -13.50 -0.95 36.30
CA ILE A 651 -14.75 -1.03 35.53
C ILE A 651 -14.85 0.09 34.46
N LEU A 652 -14.33 1.28 34.75
CA LEU A 652 -14.40 2.44 33.85
C LEU A 652 -13.23 2.50 32.83
N SER A 653 -12.11 1.82 33.05
CA SER A 653 -11.02 1.74 32.06
C SER A 653 -11.42 0.91 30.85
N PHE A 654 -10.87 1.23 29.67
CA PHE A 654 -11.00 0.40 28.47
C PHE A 654 -9.90 -0.65 28.32
N ASP A 655 -8.80 -0.52 29.05
CA ASP A 655 -7.62 -1.40 28.94
C ASP A 655 -7.65 -2.54 29.95
N GLU A 656 -8.46 -2.41 30.99
CA GLU A 656 -8.53 -3.36 32.10
C GLU A 656 -9.19 -4.70 31.74
N SER A 657 -8.91 -5.71 32.58
CA SER A 657 -9.34 -7.11 32.38
C SER A 657 -10.86 -7.32 32.39
N GLN A 658 -11.59 -6.45 33.09
CA GLN A 658 -13.06 -6.44 33.15
C GLN A 658 -13.53 -5.04 32.82
N ILE A 659 -14.52 -4.91 31.94
CA ILE A 659 -15.03 -3.61 31.53
C ILE A 659 -16.55 -3.56 31.64
N ALA A 660 -17.09 -2.41 32.06
CA ALA A 660 -18.52 -2.15 31.93
C ALA A 660 -18.84 -1.78 30.48
N LEU A 661 -19.89 -2.37 29.92
CA LEU A 661 -20.36 -2.11 28.57
C LEU A 661 -21.86 -1.87 28.58
N PHE A 662 -22.27 -0.96 27.71
CA PHE A 662 -23.66 -0.70 27.43
C PHE A 662 -24.02 -1.32 26.09
N ILE A 663 -24.93 -2.30 26.09
CA ILE A 663 -25.27 -3.09 24.90
C ILE A 663 -26.78 -3.03 24.65
N SER A 664 -27.18 -2.75 23.42
CA SER A 664 -28.58 -2.87 23.01
C SER A 664 -28.96 -4.35 22.89
N VAL A 665 -30.08 -4.76 23.51
CA VAL A 665 -30.52 -6.16 23.51
C VAL A 665 -30.73 -6.68 22.08
N ALA A 666 -31.16 -5.83 21.14
CA ALA A 666 -31.37 -6.19 19.74
C ALA A 666 -30.07 -6.44 18.95
N GLU A 667 -28.92 -5.92 19.38
CA GLU A 667 -27.66 -5.99 18.61
C GLU A 667 -26.94 -7.33 18.77
N ASP A 668 -27.06 -8.00 19.93
CA ASP A 668 -26.39 -9.28 20.20
C ASP A 668 -27.40 -10.43 20.33
N LYS A 669 -27.38 -11.34 19.35
CA LYS A 669 -28.29 -12.50 19.28
C LYS A 669 -28.16 -13.44 20.48
N ASN A 670 -26.97 -13.58 21.07
CA ASN A 670 -26.73 -14.46 22.20
C ASN A 670 -27.31 -13.87 23.49
N ILE A 671 -27.13 -12.57 23.68
CA ILE A 671 -27.71 -11.82 24.80
C ILE A 671 -29.23 -11.78 24.64
N LEU A 672 -29.74 -11.47 23.46
CA LEU A 672 -31.17 -11.47 23.15
C LEU A 672 -31.85 -12.78 23.57
N LYS A 673 -31.29 -13.93 23.17
CA LYS A 673 -31.80 -15.25 23.57
C LYS A 673 -31.72 -15.49 25.08
N ALA A 674 -30.72 -14.91 25.75
CA ALA A 674 -30.53 -15.04 27.18
C ALA A 674 -31.51 -14.20 28.00
N VAL A 675 -31.95 -13.03 27.51
CA VAL A 675 -32.69 -12.03 28.31
C VAL A 675 -34.12 -11.76 27.86
N LYS A 676 -34.46 -12.01 26.59
CA LYS A 676 -35.78 -11.69 26.04
C LYS A 676 -36.90 -12.37 26.83
N ASP A 677 -37.93 -11.60 27.16
CA ASP A 677 -39.14 -12.03 27.87
C ASP A 677 -38.81 -12.70 29.22
N LYS A 678 -37.76 -12.23 29.90
CA LYS A 678 -37.38 -12.68 31.25
C LYS A 678 -37.36 -11.50 32.22
N THR A 679 -37.56 -11.80 33.50
CA THR A 679 -37.37 -10.82 34.58
C THR A 679 -35.89 -10.45 34.72
N PHE A 680 -35.59 -9.38 35.45
CA PHE A 680 -34.21 -8.95 35.70
C PHE A 680 -33.41 -10.06 36.39
N ASN A 681 -33.98 -10.73 37.41
CA ASN A 681 -33.28 -11.79 38.13
C ASN A 681 -33.01 -13.03 37.26
N ASP A 682 -33.96 -13.41 36.40
CA ASP A 682 -33.76 -14.55 35.51
C ASP A 682 -32.79 -14.24 34.38
N ALA A 683 -32.84 -13.02 33.83
CA ALA A 683 -31.85 -12.54 32.87
C ALA A 683 -30.44 -12.52 33.49
N MET A 684 -30.30 -12.01 34.73
CA MET A 684 -29.04 -12.02 35.47
C MET A 684 -28.51 -13.45 35.65
N ARG A 685 -29.36 -14.42 36.01
CA ARG A 685 -28.95 -15.84 36.13
C ARG A 685 -28.47 -16.44 34.80
N GLN A 686 -29.13 -16.10 33.70
CA GLN A 686 -28.77 -16.63 32.37
C GLN A 686 -27.47 -16.01 31.85
N LEU A 687 -27.30 -14.70 32.01
CA LEU A 687 -26.07 -13.99 31.62
C LEU A 687 -24.86 -14.45 32.46
N ARG A 688 -25.05 -14.74 33.75
CA ARG A 688 -23.98 -15.30 34.59
C ARG A 688 -23.43 -16.61 34.06
N LYS A 689 -24.25 -17.47 33.43
CA LYS A 689 -23.77 -18.71 32.78
C LYS A 689 -22.84 -18.45 31.60
N GLN A 690 -22.86 -17.23 31.07
CA GLN A 690 -22.02 -16.78 29.96
C GLN A 690 -20.86 -15.89 30.45
N ASN A 691 -20.55 -15.89 31.75
CA ASN A 691 -19.56 -15.01 32.39
C ASN A 691 -19.85 -13.51 32.18
N ILE A 692 -21.13 -13.14 32.16
CA ILE A 692 -21.60 -11.77 32.04
C ILE A 692 -22.35 -11.41 33.33
N LEU A 693 -21.95 -10.30 33.97
CA LEU A 693 -22.65 -9.76 35.12
C LEU A 693 -23.59 -8.62 34.67
N LEU A 694 -24.91 -8.80 34.87
CA LEU A 694 -25.89 -7.74 34.64
C LEU A 694 -25.89 -6.77 35.84
N LEU A 695 -25.60 -5.49 35.59
CA LEU A 695 -25.68 -4.43 36.59
C LEU A 695 -27.04 -3.73 36.56
N ALA A 696 -27.48 -3.34 35.37
CA ALA A 696 -28.67 -2.52 35.17
C ALA A 696 -29.36 -2.85 33.84
N VAL A 697 -30.67 -2.62 33.79
CA VAL A 697 -31.40 -2.50 32.53
C VAL A 697 -31.78 -1.04 32.34
N TYR A 698 -31.39 -0.47 31.21
CA TYR A 698 -31.74 0.89 30.83
C TYR A 698 -32.97 0.85 29.92
N ARG A 699 -34.05 1.45 30.42
CA ARG A 699 -35.31 1.57 29.68
C ARG A 699 -35.27 2.82 28.80
N ILE A 700 -35.48 2.64 27.50
CA ILE A 700 -35.66 3.77 26.58
C ILE A 700 -37.05 4.38 26.84
N PRO A 701 -37.17 5.66 27.24
CA PRO A 701 -38.48 6.29 27.44
C PRO A 701 -39.30 6.31 26.15
N GLU A 702 -40.60 5.98 26.22
CA GLU A 702 -41.52 6.12 25.08
C GLU A 702 -41.74 7.62 24.80
N LYS A 703 -41.11 8.13 23.74
CA LYS A 703 -41.25 9.46 23.11
C LYS A 703 -42.02 10.54 23.91
N GLY A 704 -41.29 11.54 24.40
CA GLY A 704 -41.88 12.82 24.82
C GLY A 704 -41.43 13.35 26.18
N THR A 705 -40.64 12.58 26.93
CA THR A 705 -39.88 13.10 28.07
C THR A 705 -38.40 12.97 27.75
N GLU A 706 -37.75 14.09 27.45
CA GLU A 706 -36.30 14.26 27.35
C GLU A 706 -35.63 14.10 28.74
N HIS A 707 -36.00 13.06 29.48
CA HIS A 707 -35.53 12.79 30.85
C HIS A 707 -34.31 11.89 30.82
N ALA A 708 -33.20 12.47 30.35
CA ALA A 708 -31.82 12.06 30.62
C ALA A 708 -30.77 13.10 30.16
N GLU A 709 -31.16 14.17 29.45
CA GLU A 709 -30.18 14.97 28.70
C GLU A 709 -29.64 16.21 29.43
N THR A 710 -30.28 16.71 30.49
CA THR A 710 -29.99 18.08 30.95
C THR A 710 -29.67 18.26 32.43
N GLU A 711 -29.46 17.19 33.18
CA GLU A 711 -28.80 17.22 34.49
C GLU A 711 -28.06 15.87 34.65
N LEU A 712 -27.00 15.82 35.48
CA LEU A 712 -26.78 14.60 36.28
C LEU A 712 -27.98 14.52 37.24
N ASP A 713 -29.16 14.30 36.67
CA ASP A 713 -30.40 14.49 37.37
C ASP A 713 -30.59 13.25 38.19
N PHE A 714 -30.14 13.33 39.44
CA PHE A 714 -30.37 12.35 40.48
C PHE A 714 -31.87 12.28 40.86
N ARG A 715 -32.76 12.76 39.99
CA ARG A 715 -34.20 12.61 40.10
C ARG A 715 -34.65 11.16 39.96
N ASN A 716 -35.77 10.91 40.64
CA ASN A 716 -36.54 9.69 40.66
C ASN A 716 -37.80 9.92 39.79
N PRO A 717 -38.21 8.96 38.93
CA PRO A 717 -37.65 7.63 38.77
C PRO A 717 -36.42 7.59 37.85
N SER A 718 -35.46 6.72 38.20
CA SER A 718 -34.29 6.45 37.37
C SER A 718 -34.65 5.68 36.08
N PRO A 719 -34.04 6.01 34.92
CA PRO A 719 -34.19 5.18 33.72
C PRO A 719 -33.43 3.84 33.83
N TYR A 720 -32.53 3.74 34.81
CA TYR A 720 -31.85 2.50 35.19
C TYR A 720 -32.71 1.70 36.16
N PHE A 721 -33.08 0.50 35.76
CA PHE A 721 -33.69 -0.53 36.58
C PHE A 721 -32.60 -1.40 37.21
N LEU A 722 -32.50 -1.33 38.55
CA LEU A 722 -31.37 -1.83 39.35
C LEU A 722 -31.90 -2.67 40.51
N ASN A 723 -31.33 -3.85 40.73
CA ASN A 723 -31.61 -4.73 41.88
C ASN A 723 -33.08 -4.66 42.38
N PRO A 724 -34.05 -4.98 41.51
CA PRO A 724 -35.46 -4.79 41.82
C PRO A 724 -35.91 -5.68 42.97
N SER A 725 -36.84 -5.17 43.77
CA SER A 725 -37.55 -6.01 44.75
C SER A 725 -38.28 -7.16 44.05
N ALA A 726 -38.62 -8.23 44.78
CA ALA A 726 -39.31 -9.38 44.20
C ALA A 726 -40.64 -8.99 43.49
N GLN A 727 -41.32 -7.97 43.99
CA GLN A 727 -42.53 -7.43 43.39
C GLN A 727 -42.24 -6.66 42.10
N GLU A 728 -41.25 -5.77 42.09
CA GLU A 728 -40.84 -5.01 40.90
C GLU A 728 -40.28 -5.93 39.79
N ASP A 729 -39.52 -6.96 40.16
CA ASP A 729 -38.95 -7.94 39.23
C ASP A 729 -40.05 -8.74 38.51
N SER A 730 -41.11 -9.11 39.22
CA SER A 730 -42.24 -9.85 38.64
C SER A 730 -43.08 -9.03 37.64
N GLN A 731 -43.01 -7.70 37.75
CA GLN A 731 -43.80 -6.76 36.94
C GLN A 731 -43.08 -6.31 35.66
N TYR A 732 -41.78 -6.62 35.51
CA TYR A 732 -40.98 -6.15 34.40
C TYR A 732 -40.28 -7.29 33.66
N MET A 733 -40.51 -7.34 32.34
CA MET A 733 -39.86 -8.26 31.43
C MET A 733 -38.96 -7.48 30.48
N ILE A 734 -37.73 -7.96 30.30
CA ILE A 734 -36.76 -7.32 29.40
C ILE A 734 -37.20 -7.53 27.95
N SER A 735 -37.33 -6.42 27.22
CA SER A 735 -37.72 -6.36 25.82
C SER A 735 -36.51 -6.22 24.89
N GLU A 736 -36.72 -6.44 23.59
CA GLU A 736 -35.67 -6.24 22.58
C GLU A 736 -35.24 -4.76 22.42
N LYS A 737 -36.09 -3.83 22.88
CA LYS A 737 -35.83 -2.39 22.82
C LYS A 737 -35.00 -1.91 24.01
N ASP A 738 -34.88 -2.71 25.05
CA ASP A 738 -34.11 -2.33 26.22
C ASP A 738 -32.61 -2.43 25.95
N SER A 739 -31.83 -1.75 26.76
CA SER A 739 -30.38 -1.85 26.74
C SER A 739 -29.86 -2.32 28.09
N LEU A 740 -28.77 -3.05 28.10
CA LEU A 740 -28.19 -3.65 29.30
C LEU A 740 -26.88 -2.96 29.62
N LEU A 741 -26.68 -2.65 30.89
CA LEU A 741 -25.38 -2.36 31.44
C LEU A 741 -24.82 -3.65 32.04
N ILE A 742 -23.73 -4.15 31.45
CA ILE A 742 -23.11 -5.40 31.84
C ILE A 742 -21.63 -5.21 32.16
N ILE A 743 -21.07 -6.09 32.99
CA ILE A 743 -19.62 -6.27 33.12
C ILE A 743 -19.24 -7.57 32.41
N ARG A 744 -18.19 -7.50 31.59
CA ARG A 744 -17.63 -8.65 30.86
C ARG A 744 -16.10 -8.60 30.85
N SER A 745 -15.47 -9.76 30.72
CA SER A 745 -14.02 -9.84 30.53
C SER A 745 -13.59 -9.27 29.17
N ASN A 746 -12.52 -8.49 29.20
CA ASN A 746 -11.83 -7.93 28.04
C ASN A 746 -10.77 -8.89 27.45
N ILE A 747 -10.46 -9.98 28.15
CA ILE A 747 -9.42 -10.95 27.75
C ILE A 747 -9.97 -11.95 26.72
N ALA A 748 -9.13 -12.40 25.79
CA ALA A 748 -9.48 -13.46 24.83
C ALA A 748 -9.83 -14.77 25.53
N ASP A 749 -10.83 -15.50 24.99
CA ASP A 749 -11.48 -16.67 25.59
C ASP A 749 -10.53 -17.80 26.02
N THR A 750 -9.28 -17.82 25.52
CA THR A 750 -8.25 -18.85 25.84
C THR A 750 -7.65 -18.75 27.25
N SER A 751 -7.86 -17.67 28.00
CA SER A 751 -7.32 -17.52 29.37
C SER A 751 -8.35 -17.68 30.49
N LEU A 752 -9.65 -17.74 30.15
CA LEU A 752 -10.74 -17.74 31.13
C LEU A 752 -10.78 -19.03 31.96
N GLU A 753 -10.38 -20.17 31.40
CA GLU A 753 -10.23 -21.43 32.16
C GLU A 753 -9.05 -21.39 33.14
N GLN A 754 -7.99 -20.62 32.87
CA GLN A 754 -6.86 -20.48 33.80
C GLN A 754 -7.13 -19.44 34.88
N ALA A 755 -7.82 -18.34 34.56
CA ALA A 755 -8.14 -17.28 35.51
C ALA A 755 -9.22 -17.69 36.54
N TRP A 756 -10.24 -18.45 36.14
CA TRP A 756 -11.27 -18.94 37.07
C TRP A 756 -10.77 -20.04 38.01
N ASN A 757 -9.74 -20.78 37.61
CA ASN A 757 -9.11 -21.79 38.47
C ASN A 757 -8.23 -21.16 39.57
N MET A 758 -7.96 -19.85 39.51
CA MET A 758 -7.33 -19.10 40.60
C MET A 758 -8.40 -18.34 41.40
N ALA A 759 -8.93 -19.04 42.40
CA ALA A 759 -9.50 -18.50 43.64
C ALA A 759 -10.64 -17.45 43.52
N LEU A 760 -11.90 -17.91 43.62
CA LEU A 760 -13.00 -17.31 44.42
C LEU A 760 -14.36 -17.81 43.92
N GLY A 761 -14.73 -19.05 44.27
CA GLY A 761 -15.96 -19.63 43.76
C GLY A 761 -16.68 -20.67 44.62
N GLN A 762 -16.23 -20.96 45.85
CA GLN A 762 -16.92 -21.95 46.69
C GLN A 762 -17.23 -21.53 48.13
N ASN A 763 -16.59 -20.51 48.71
CA ASN A 763 -16.72 -20.25 50.15
C ASN A 763 -17.76 -19.22 50.61
N LEU A 764 -18.47 -18.53 49.72
CA LEU A 764 -19.39 -17.44 50.12
C LEU A 764 -20.87 -17.84 50.24
N ARG A 765 -21.23 -19.09 49.99
CA ARG A 765 -22.63 -19.55 50.17
C ARG A 765 -22.96 -20.01 51.59
N ASN A 766 -21.96 -20.32 52.42
CA ASN A 766 -22.13 -20.87 53.77
C ASN A 766 -21.55 -20.02 54.90
N SER A 767 -21.02 -18.82 54.64
CA SER A 767 -20.70 -17.90 55.72
C SER A 767 -21.99 -17.33 56.28
N GLU A 768 -22.26 -17.54 57.58
CA GLU A 768 -23.23 -16.74 58.31
C GLU A 768 -23.09 -15.28 57.88
N ARG A 769 -24.19 -14.60 57.55
CA ARG A 769 -24.18 -13.16 57.28
C ARG A 769 -23.74 -12.46 58.58
N ARG A 770 -22.44 -12.32 58.80
CA ARG A 770 -21.90 -11.32 59.70
C ARG A 770 -22.14 -9.98 59.02
N LEU A 771 -23.26 -9.34 59.36
CA LEU A 771 -23.40 -7.90 59.21
C LEU A 771 -22.29 -7.30 60.07
N TYR A 772 -21.17 -6.93 59.45
CA TYR A 772 -20.29 -5.94 60.08
C TYR A 772 -21.15 -4.70 60.30
N GLY A 773 -21.30 -4.29 61.56
CA GLY A 773 -21.97 -3.05 61.88
C GLY A 773 -21.17 -1.92 61.25
N ALA A 774 -21.68 -1.34 60.17
CA ALA A 774 -21.14 -0.09 59.61
C ALA A 774 -21.20 1.08 60.62
N THR A 775 -21.79 0.85 61.79
CA THR A 775 -22.08 1.81 62.86
C THR A 775 -20.93 2.06 63.84
N ASP A 776 -19.76 1.42 63.66
CA ASP A 776 -18.63 1.50 64.61
C ASP A 776 -17.40 2.26 64.05
N GLU A 777 -17.53 2.94 62.90
CA GLU A 777 -16.41 3.71 62.32
C GLU A 777 -16.32 5.13 62.91
N HIS A 778 -15.12 5.48 63.39
CA HIS A 778 -14.76 6.82 63.85
C HIS A 778 -13.75 7.42 62.86
N LEU A 779 -14.17 8.46 62.14
CA LEU A 779 -13.40 9.04 61.05
C LEU A 779 -12.64 10.29 61.49
N LEU A 780 -11.40 10.42 61.05
CA LEU A 780 -10.65 11.68 61.03
C LEU A 780 -10.58 12.17 59.59
N ILE A 781 -11.03 13.39 59.31
CA ILE A 781 -11.00 14.00 57.98
C ILE A 781 -10.17 15.29 58.07
N ILE A 782 -9.11 15.37 57.28
CA ILE A 782 -8.23 16.53 57.19
C ILE A 782 -8.32 17.09 55.77
N GLY A 783 -8.47 18.41 55.64
CA GLY A 783 -8.54 19.06 54.34
C GLY A 783 -9.13 20.46 54.36
N ARG A 784 -9.61 20.94 53.22
CA ARG A 784 -10.20 22.28 53.10
C ARG A 784 -11.66 22.35 53.55
N GLY A 785 -12.05 23.50 54.09
CA GLY A 785 -13.37 23.67 54.70
C GLY A 785 -14.57 23.40 53.80
N LYS A 786 -14.51 23.70 52.50
CA LYS A 786 -15.62 23.39 51.57
C LYS A 786 -15.74 21.88 51.33
N GLU A 787 -14.62 21.24 51.00
CA GLU A 787 -14.58 19.82 50.65
C GLU A 787 -14.90 18.93 51.85
N ILE A 788 -14.39 19.28 53.03
CA ILE A 788 -14.79 18.65 54.30
C ILE A 788 -16.29 18.74 54.52
N ARG A 789 -16.90 19.92 54.34
CA ARG A 789 -18.35 20.07 54.54
C ARG A 789 -19.13 19.12 53.63
N ASP A 790 -18.73 19.00 52.38
CA ASP A 790 -19.40 18.12 51.41
C ASP A 790 -19.24 16.65 51.80
N VAL A 791 -18.01 16.21 52.11
CA VAL A 791 -17.73 14.82 52.52
C VAL A 791 -18.40 14.48 53.85
N VAL A 792 -18.27 15.33 54.87
CA VAL A 792 -18.94 15.16 56.18
C VAL A 792 -20.45 15.06 56.00
N SER A 793 -21.05 15.91 55.16
CA SER A 793 -22.50 15.85 54.89
C SER A 793 -22.93 14.55 54.21
N ALA A 794 -22.03 13.89 53.48
CA ALA A 794 -22.29 12.64 52.79
C ALA A 794 -22.09 11.41 53.70
N VAL A 795 -21.17 11.48 54.67
CA VAL A 795 -20.82 10.34 55.55
C VAL A 795 -21.43 10.42 56.96
N SER A 796 -22.02 11.55 57.36
CA SER A 796 -22.55 11.79 58.71
C SER A 796 -23.57 10.78 59.20
N ASN A 797 -24.37 10.20 58.29
CA ASN A 797 -25.38 9.19 58.64
C ASN A 797 -24.83 7.76 58.68
N SER A 798 -23.59 7.56 58.24
CA SER A 798 -22.94 6.26 58.12
C SER A 798 -21.84 6.04 59.17
N ALA A 799 -21.18 7.11 59.64
CA ALA A 799 -20.13 7.05 60.66
C ALA A 799 -20.67 7.29 62.08
N GLN A 800 -20.00 6.74 63.09
CA GLN A 800 -20.37 6.89 64.51
C GLN A 800 -19.96 8.27 65.06
N SER A 801 -18.73 8.68 64.73
CA SER A 801 -18.26 10.05 64.95
C SER A 801 -17.29 10.46 63.85
N ILE A 802 -17.23 11.76 63.58
CA ILE A 802 -16.32 12.36 62.60
C ILE A 802 -15.58 13.50 63.27
N ILE A 803 -14.26 13.45 63.26
CA ILE A 803 -13.39 14.57 63.60
C ILE A 803 -12.97 15.21 62.28
N SER A 804 -13.26 16.49 62.09
CA SER A 804 -12.82 17.24 60.93
C SER A 804 -11.79 18.28 61.32
N ILE A 805 -10.66 18.34 60.61
CA ILE A 805 -9.65 19.38 60.70
C ILE A 805 -9.70 20.18 59.40
N SER A 806 -10.36 21.34 59.46
CA SER A 806 -10.59 22.20 58.30
C SER A 806 -9.56 23.31 58.21
N MET A 807 -8.77 23.31 57.15
CA MET A 807 -7.85 24.39 56.81
C MET A 807 -8.55 25.39 55.88
N GLU A 808 -8.77 26.63 56.34
CA GLU A 808 -9.35 27.70 55.52
C GLU A 808 -8.27 28.49 54.76
N GLU A 809 -8.66 29.19 53.69
CA GLU A 809 -7.77 29.99 52.84
C GLU A 809 -7.02 31.09 53.61
N ASN A 810 -7.57 31.55 54.74
CA ASN A 810 -6.93 32.53 55.63
C ASN A 810 -5.98 31.91 56.67
N ARG A 811 -5.58 30.64 56.50
CA ARG A 811 -4.78 29.84 57.46
C ARG A 811 -5.44 29.61 58.83
N GLU A 812 -6.71 29.97 58.98
CA GLU A 812 -7.50 29.56 60.14
C GLU A 812 -7.84 28.08 60.00
N THR A 813 -7.50 27.30 61.03
CA THR A 813 -7.84 25.89 61.13
C THR A 813 -8.91 25.69 62.18
N GLU A 814 -9.97 24.99 61.78
CA GLU A 814 -11.10 24.67 62.64
C GLU A 814 -11.16 23.16 62.88
N VAL A 815 -11.11 22.75 64.15
CA VAL A 815 -11.24 21.35 64.55
C VAL A 815 -12.62 21.13 65.15
N ALA A 816 -13.44 20.28 64.52
CA ALA A 816 -14.81 20.00 64.95
C ALA A 816 -15.07 18.49 65.06
N VAL A 817 -15.88 18.10 66.04
CA VAL A 817 -16.40 16.73 66.20
C VAL A 817 -17.88 16.72 65.87
N PHE A 818 -18.28 15.78 65.03
CA PHE A 818 -19.66 15.47 64.71
C PHE A 818 -19.98 14.09 65.27
N GLU A 819 -21.00 13.99 66.11
CA GLU A 819 -21.52 12.71 66.57
C GLU A 819 -22.78 12.32 65.78
N GLN A 820 -23.07 11.02 65.70
CA GLN A 820 -24.25 10.47 64.99
C GLN A 820 -25.60 11.09 65.45
N SER A 821 -25.64 11.71 66.63
CA SER A 821 -26.77 12.49 67.15
C SER A 821 -27.00 13.83 66.43
N GLY A 822 -26.13 14.22 65.49
CA GLY A 822 -26.16 15.51 64.80
C GLY A 822 -25.51 16.65 65.58
N THR A 823 -24.92 16.35 66.74
CA THR A 823 -24.30 17.35 67.62
C THR A 823 -22.90 17.71 67.12
N ARG A 824 -22.69 18.98 66.74
CA ARG A 824 -21.37 19.54 66.41
C ARG A 824 -20.73 20.13 67.66
N ARG A 825 -19.52 19.70 67.98
CA ARG A 825 -18.70 20.25 69.06
C ARG A 825 -17.40 20.83 68.46
N LEU A 826 -17.18 22.13 68.59
CA LEU A 826 -15.90 22.76 68.24
C LEU A 826 -14.86 22.42 69.31
N ILE A 827 -13.72 21.89 68.90
CA ILE A 827 -12.57 21.60 69.79
C ILE A 827 -11.67 22.83 69.86
N GLU A 828 -11.19 23.32 68.71
CA GLU A 828 -10.17 24.38 68.66
C GLU A 828 -10.27 25.21 67.37
N LYS A 829 -9.83 26.48 67.44
CA LYS A 829 -9.60 27.35 66.29
C LYS A 829 -8.19 27.97 66.38
N THR A 830 -7.31 27.66 65.43
CA THR A 830 -5.90 28.13 65.41
C THR A 830 -5.54 28.80 64.09
N THR A 831 -4.54 29.69 64.05
CA THR A 831 -4.16 30.48 62.85
C THR A 831 -2.90 29.99 62.13
N ASP A 832 -2.27 28.92 62.61
CA ASP A 832 -0.98 28.44 62.10
C ASP A 832 -0.93 26.91 62.09
N PHE A 833 -1.56 26.24 61.14
CA PHE A 833 -1.54 24.78 61.12
C PHE A 833 -0.36 24.24 60.30
N SER A 834 0.71 23.88 61.02
CA SER A 834 1.86 23.12 60.50
C SER A 834 1.78 21.65 60.95
N LEU A 835 2.55 20.75 60.33
CA LEU A 835 2.64 19.34 60.76
C LEU A 835 2.92 19.19 62.26
N LYS A 836 3.70 20.10 62.83
CA LYS A 836 4.01 20.14 64.27
C LYS A 836 2.76 20.39 65.13
N ASN A 837 1.88 21.27 64.68
CA ASN A 837 0.65 21.60 65.43
C ASN A 837 -0.40 20.49 65.32
N LEU A 838 -0.36 19.66 64.27
CA LEU A 838 -1.13 18.42 64.22
C LEU A 838 -0.66 17.44 65.30
N GLU A 839 0.65 17.29 65.50
CA GLU A 839 1.19 16.41 66.54
C GLU A 839 0.77 16.86 67.95
N ASP A 840 0.90 18.16 68.22
CA ASP A 840 0.51 18.76 69.50
C ASP A 840 -1.00 18.57 69.77
N LEU A 841 -1.86 18.82 68.76
CA LEU A 841 -3.31 18.63 68.83
C LEU A 841 -3.71 17.19 69.18
N VAL A 842 -3.10 16.20 68.53
CA VAL A 842 -3.44 14.79 68.78
C VAL A 842 -2.95 14.34 70.16
N ARG A 843 -1.80 14.87 70.62
CA ARG A 843 -1.29 14.61 71.98
C ARG A 843 -2.16 15.25 73.06
N GLU A 844 -2.64 16.49 72.85
CA GLU A 844 -3.50 17.21 73.79
C GLU A 844 -4.88 16.57 73.93
N HIS A 845 -5.49 16.13 72.82
CA HIS A 845 -6.84 15.54 72.79
C HIS A 845 -6.82 14.00 72.60
N ARG A 846 -5.88 13.33 73.27
CA ARG A 846 -5.62 11.89 73.12
C ARG A 846 -6.87 11.02 73.26
N ASP A 847 -7.79 11.37 74.14
CA ASP A 847 -9.02 10.62 74.44
C ASP A 847 -10.03 10.60 73.28
N ILE A 848 -10.07 11.67 72.48
CA ILE A 848 -10.94 11.79 71.31
C ILE A 848 -10.29 11.06 70.12
N PHE A 849 -8.99 11.32 69.88
CA PHE A 849 -8.26 10.76 68.75
C PHE A 849 -7.99 9.25 68.88
N ALA A 850 -7.93 8.70 70.10
CA ALA A 850 -7.79 7.26 70.35
C ALA A 850 -8.93 6.42 69.75
N LYS A 851 -10.11 7.01 69.55
CA LYS A 851 -11.27 6.31 68.98
C LYS A 851 -11.19 6.20 67.47
N VAL A 852 -10.38 7.04 66.82
CA VAL A 852 -10.30 7.11 65.35
C VAL A 852 -9.81 5.79 64.80
N THR A 853 -10.63 5.20 63.93
CA THR A 853 -10.32 3.95 63.24
C THR A 853 -9.74 4.20 61.85
N ARG A 854 -10.00 5.38 61.27
CA ARG A 854 -9.63 5.72 59.89
C ARG A 854 -9.36 7.21 59.74
N ALA A 855 -8.31 7.55 59.01
CA ALA A 855 -8.03 8.93 58.59
C ALA A 855 -8.20 9.10 57.08
N VAL A 856 -8.72 10.26 56.69
CA VAL A 856 -8.94 10.67 55.32
C VAL A 856 -8.28 12.03 55.12
N ILE A 857 -7.40 12.12 54.14
CA ILE A 857 -6.64 13.32 53.82
C ILE A 857 -7.09 13.81 52.44
N LEU A 858 -7.66 15.01 52.39
CA LEU A 858 -8.27 15.66 51.22
C LEU A 858 -7.61 17.01 51.01
N GLU A 859 -7.18 17.34 49.79
CA GLU A 859 -6.52 18.60 49.38
C GLU A 859 -5.92 19.46 50.53
N VAL A 860 -4.67 19.19 50.91
CA VAL A 860 -3.99 19.88 52.03
C VAL A 860 -2.95 20.91 51.57
N SER A 861 -2.72 20.99 50.26
CA SER A 861 -1.75 21.91 49.66
C SER A 861 -2.17 23.40 49.78
N PRO A 862 -1.25 24.33 50.08
CA PRO A 862 -1.55 25.76 50.19
C PRO A 862 -1.85 26.40 48.82
N THR A 863 -2.85 27.29 48.78
CA THR A 863 -3.29 28.01 47.56
C THR A 863 -2.32 29.09 47.08
N ASP A 864 -1.36 29.50 47.92
CA ASP A 864 -0.74 30.83 47.87
C ASP A 864 0.77 30.80 47.63
N SER A 865 1.28 29.88 46.82
CA SER A 865 2.55 30.13 46.15
C SER A 865 2.27 30.88 44.87
N GLY A 866 2.46 32.21 44.86
CA GLY A 866 2.63 33.00 43.64
C GLY A 866 3.87 32.62 42.81
N LEU A 867 4.39 31.41 43.01
CA LEU A 867 5.31 30.72 42.15
C LEU A 867 4.44 30.01 41.11
N GLU A 868 4.76 30.20 39.84
CA GLU A 868 4.29 29.33 38.76
C GLU A 868 4.33 27.88 39.28
N GLN A 869 3.22 27.14 39.16
CA GLN A 869 3.13 25.73 39.58
C GLN A 869 4.21 24.93 38.82
N GLU A 870 5.43 24.90 39.37
CA GLU A 870 6.55 24.09 38.92
C GLU A 870 6.26 22.64 39.32
N ASP A 871 6.26 21.79 38.29
CA ASP A 871 6.23 20.34 38.28
C ASP A 871 5.03 19.62 38.94
N VAL A 872 4.31 18.87 38.10
CA VAL A 872 3.33 17.83 38.46
C VAL A 872 3.87 16.84 39.52
N ILE A 873 5.19 16.77 39.69
CA ILE A 873 5.90 15.93 40.66
C ILE A 873 5.57 16.35 42.11
N HIS A 874 5.27 17.62 42.38
CA HIS A 874 5.08 18.14 43.74
C HIS A 874 3.62 18.26 44.21
N GLN A 875 2.63 17.84 43.39
CA GLN A 875 1.21 18.08 43.68
C GLN A 875 0.66 17.29 44.88
N ASP A 876 1.29 16.17 45.23
CA ASP A 876 0.82 15.25 46.28
C ASP A 876 1.73 15.28 47.55
N ASP A 877 2.78 16.11 47.56
CA ASP A 877 3.81 16.11 48.63
C ASP A 877 3.23 16.44 50.00
N ALA A 878 2.23 17.32 50.06
CA ALA A 878 1.57 17.70 51.30
C ALA A 878 0.77 16.52 51.86
N GLU A 879 -0.08 15.90 51.05
CA GLU A 879 -0.92 14.76 51.40
C GLU A 879 -0.07 13.60 51.94
N LEU A 880 1.03 13.29 51.26
CA LEU A 880 2.00 12.29 51.69
C LEU A 880 2.65 12.64 53.03
N SER A 881 3.02 13.90 53.24
CA SER A 881 3.65 14.36 54.50
C SER A 881 2.69 14.23 55.69
N TYR A 882 1.43 14.62 55.53
CA TYR A 882 0.41 14.45 56.56
C TYR A 882 0.13 12.97 56.86
N ALA A 883 0.13 12.11 55.83
CA ALA A 883 -0.05 10.67 56.01
C ALA A 883 1.08 10.04 56.82
N ILE A 884 2.34 10.41 56.54
CA ILE A 884 3.51 9.92 57.29
C ILE A 884 3.40 10.30 58.76
N VAL A 885 3.16 11.59 59.05
CA VAL A 885 3.07 12.10 60.43
C VAL A 885 1.94 11.43 61.20
N LEU A 886 0.74 11.34 60.62
CA LEU A 886 -0.39 10.67 61.26
C LEU A 886 -0.10 9.20 61.57
N ARG A 887 0.45 8.48 60.59
CA ARG A 887 0.77 7.05 60.76
C ARG A 887 1.78 6.84 61.88
N ASP A 888 2.88 7.60 61.87
CA ASP A 888 3.96 7.45 62.84
C ASP A 888 3.47 7.85 64.25
N LEU A 889 2.67 8.91 64.34
CA LEU A 889 2.09 9.37 65.59
C LEU A 889 1.05 8.39 66.16
N TYR A 890 0.22 7.77 65.33
CA TYR A 890 -0.74 6.77 65.79
C TYR A 890 -0.08 5.47 66.25
N ARG A 891 1.02 5.06 65.59
CA ARG A 891 1.86 3.95 66.04
C ARG A 891 2.52 4.25 67.37
N GLU A 892 3.07 5.45 67.55
CA GLU A 892 3.73 5.87 68.79
C GLU A 892 2.75 6.00 69.96
N LEU A 893 1.60 6.67 69.76
CA LEU A 893 0.69 7.04 70.85
C LEU A 893 -0.38 5.99 71.18
N PHE A 894 -0.81 5.22 70.19
CA PHE A 894 -1.97 4.33 70.32
C PHE A 894 -1.65 2.87 69.99
N GLU A 895 -0.48 2.56 69.44
CA GLU A 895 -0.12 1.22 68.91
C GLU A 895 -1.12 0.73 67.85
N ILE A 896 -1.73 1.66 67.10
CA ILE A 896 -2.72 1.37 66.04
C ILE A 896 -2.09 1.65 64.68
N ASP A 897 -2.17 0.67 63.78
CA ASP A 897 -1.97 0.90 62.35
C ASP A 897 -3.21 1.57 61.76
N LEU A 898 -3.17 2.91 61.70
CA LEU A 898 -4.29 3.71 61.21
C LEU A 898 -4.54 3.44 59.72
N HIS A 899 -5.79 3.14 59.35
CA HIS A 899 -6.18 3.06 57.94
C HIS A 899 -6.24 4.46 57.34
N ILE A 900 -5.29 4.80 56.48
CA ILE A 900 -5.22 6.12 55.83
C ILE A 900 -5.73 6.00 54.39
N ALA A 901 -6.72 6.84 54.06
CA ALA A 901 -7.12 7.14 52.69
C ALA A 901 -6.66 8.55 52.34
N ALA A 902 -6.09 8.74 51.15
CA ALA A 902 -5.60 10.05 50.73
C ALA A 902 -5.95 10.31 49.27
N GLU A 903 -6.35 11.55 48.97
CA GLU A 903 -6.46 12.03 47.60
C GLU A 903 -5.11 11.91 46.89
N MET A 904 -5.15 11.45 45.63
CA MET A 904 -4.00 11.39 44.74
C MET A 904 -4.35 12.08 43.42
N ARG A 905 -3.52 13.05 43.03
CA ARG A 905 -3.73 13.84 41.81
C ARG A 905 -2.89 13.33 40.66
N ALA A 906 -1.70 12.81 40.93
CA ALA A 906 -0.79 12.31 39.93
C ALA A 906 -0.62 10.79 40.03
N ASP A 907 -1.11 10.06 39.03
CA ASP A 907 -1.02 8.59 38.98
C ASP A 907 0.44 8.08 39.04
N VAL A 908 1.40 8.90 38.61
CA VAL A 908 2.83 8.57 38.69
C VAL A 908 3.31 8.38 40.14
N ASN A 909 2.63 9.01 41.11
CA ASN A 909 2.97 8.94 42.53
C ASN A 909 2.38 7.73 43.25
N LEU A 910 1.57 6.90 42.57
CA LEU A 910 0.90 5.75 43.20
C LEU A 910 1.84 4.83 43.99
N HIS A 911 3.06 4.61 43.50
CA HIS A 911 4.07 3.82 44.19
C HIS A 911 4.48 4.44 45.54
N LEU A 912 4.63 5.77 45.60
CA LEU A 912 4.95 6.50 46.84
C LEU A 912 3.85 6.34 47.89
N TYR A 913 2.57 6.40 47.47
CA TYR A 913 1.44 6.17 48.37
C TYR A 913 1.51 4.78 49.00
N HIS A 914 1.82 3.75 48.21
CA HIS A 914 1.98 2.39 48.72
C HIS A 914 3.21 2.22 49.61
N ASP A 915 4.35 2.82 49.26
CA ASP A 915 5.58 2.75 50.07
C ASP A 915 5.43 3.44 51.43
N ILE A 916 4.61 4.50 51.50
CA ILE A 916 4.22 5.19 52.74
C ILE A 916 3.15 4.41 53.51
N GLY A 917 2.60 3.32 52.98
CA GLY A 917 1.58 2.52 53.65
C GLY A 917 0.21 3.19 53.67
N ILE A 918 -0.06 4.11 52.74
CA ILE A 918 -1.43 4.59 52.50
C ILE A 918 -2.22 3.44 51.90
N VAL A 919 -3.24 3.00 52.63
CA VAL A 919 -4.01 1.80 52.27
C VAL A 919 -4.89 2.07 51.05
N GLN A 920 -5.40 3.29 50.92
CA GLN A 920 -6.32 3.67 49.86
C GLN A 920 -5.94 5.02 49.23
N PRO A 921 -5.11 5.01 48.18
CA PRO A 921 -4.99 6.16 47.30
C PRO A 921 -6.33 6.38 46.55
N ILE A 922 -6.75 7.64 46.46
CA ILE A 922 -7.97 8.07 45.77
C ILE A 922 -7.56 8.86 44.51
N PRO A 923 -7.33 8.19 43.37
CA PRO A 923 -6.89 8.79 42.10
C PRO A 923 -8.03 9.58 41.44
N ILE A 924 -8.32 10.78 41.93
CA ILE A 924 -9.52 11.49 41.54
C ILE A 924 -9.46 11.97 40.08
N ASN A 925 -8.32 12.49 39.65
CA ASN A 925 -8.11 12.93 38.27
C ASN A 925 -8.30 11.77 37.28
N ARG A 926 -7.76 10.60 37.61
CA ARG A 926 -7.91 9.40 36.79
C ARG A 926 -9.36 8.96 36.67
N ILE A 927 -10.12 8.97 37.77
CA ILE A 927 -11.54 8.62 37.75
C ILE A 927 -12.33 9.61 36.88
N ILE A 928 -12.04 10.92 36.98
CA ILE A 928 -12.66 11.96 36.15
C ILE A 928 -12.32 11.75 34.66
N GLU A 929 -11.07 11.45 34.32
CA GLU A 929 -10.64 11.13 32.95
C GLU A 929 -11.39 9.92 32.38
N LEU A 930 -11.52 8.86 33.17
CA LEU A 930 -12.24 7.66 32.79
C LEU A 930 -13.73 7.94 32.59
N ILE A 931 -14.33 8.76 33.46
CA ILE A 931 -15.71 9.25 33.32
C ILE A 931 -15.87 10.03 32.01
N LEU A 932 -14.97 10.98 31.71
CA LEU A 932 -14.94 11.77 30.48
C LEU A 932 -14.81 10.88 29.24
N ALA A 933 -13.85 9.95 29.25
CA ALA A 933 -13.62 9.01 28.17
C ALA A 933 -14.88 8.17 27.94
N ARG A 934 -15.48 7.64 29.00
CA ARG A 934 -16.73 6.87 28.92
C ARG A 934 -17.91 7.72 28.41
N MET A 935 -17.94 9.03 28.65
CA MET A 935 -18.98 9.93 28.09
C MET A 935 -18.89 10.09 26.57
N VAL A 936 -17.71 9.96 25.98
CA VAL A 936 -17.51 9.94 24.52
C VAL A 936 -18.21 8.72 23.89
N PHE A 937 -18.22 7.58 24.58
CA PHE A 937 -18.81 6.33 24.10
C PHE A 937 -20.23 6.12 24.66
N HIS A 938 -21.12 5.47 23.89
CA HIS A 938 -22.48 5.09 24.34
C HIS A 938 -23.31 6.18 25.07
N ARG A 939 -23.16 7.46 24.66
CA ARG A 939 -23.86 8.62 25.28
C ARG A 939 -23.53 8.84 26.77
N GLY A 940 -22.47 8.22 27.29
CA GLY A 940 -22.07 8.34 28.69
C GLY A 940 -22.93 7.60 29.70
N LEU A 941 -23.79 6.69 29.24
CA LEU A 941 -24.70 5.93 30.11
C LEU A 941 -23.95 5.11 31.18
N VAL A 942 -22.76 4.60 30.85
CA VAL A 942 -21.91 3.90 31.83
C VAL A 942 -21.53 4.86 32.97
N SER A 943 -20.96 6.02 32.66
CA SER A 943 -20.55 7.01 33.67
C SER A 943 -21.73 7.53 34.48
N GLU A 944 -22.86 7.79 33.82
CA GLU A 944 -24.09 8.24 34.48
C GLU A 944 -24.58 7.24 35.50
N PHE A 945 -24.58 5.95 35.17
CA PHE A 945 -24.93 4.89 36.11
C PHE A 945 -24.06 4.95 37.37
N PHE A 946 -22.72 5.02 37.21
CA PHE A 946 -21.81 5.04 38.36
C PHE A 946 -21.96 6.30 39.20
N LEU A 947 -22.05 7.48 38.56
CA LEU A 947 -22.32 8.72 39.27
C LEU A 947 -23.64 8.67 40.03
N LYS A 948 -24.68 8.07 39.43
CA LYS A 948 -25.98 7.86 40.09
C LYS A 948 -25.89 6.87 41.25
N ALA A 949 -25.19 5.76 41.09
CA ALA A 949 -24.96 4.79 42.16
C ALA A 949 -24.24 5.43 43.36
N MET A 950 -23.27 6.32 43.10
CA MET A 950 -22.55 7.06 44.15
C MET A 950 -23.38 8.20 44.78
N SER A 951 -24.27 8.84 44.02
CA SER A 951 -25.16 9.87 44.58
C SER A 951 -26.23 9.34 45.54
N TYR A 952 -26.44 8.01 45.57
CA TYR A 952 -27.58 7.40 46.27
C TYR A 952 -27.43 7.51 47.79
N ARG A 953 -28.15 8.46 48.41
CA ARG A 953 -28.23 8.60 49.87
C ARG A 953 -29.16 7.53 50.48
N PRO A 954 -28.74 6.82 51.55
CA PRO A 954 -29.58 5.85 52.27
C PRO A 954 -30.90 6.43 52.79
N ASP A 955 -30.95 7.73 53.10
CA ASP A 955 -32.17 8.40 53.59
C ASP A 955 -33.31 8.36 52.57
N ASN A 956 -33.01 8.32 51.27
CA ASN A 956 -34.03 8.14 50.24
C ASN A 956 -34.66 6.73 50.29
N TYR A 957 -33.97 5.73 50.85
CA TYR A 957 -34.51 4.39 51.09
C TYR A 957 -35.38 4.36 52.35
N LYS A 958 -34.98 5.08 53.41
CA LYS A 958 -35.76 5.24 54.64
C LYS A 958 -37.05 6.02 54.38
N VAL A 959 -36.99 7.12 53.64
CA VAL A 959 -38.17 7.87 53.18
C VAL A 959 -39.05 7.04 52.22
N ARG A 960 -38.47 6.12 51.43
CA ARG A 960 -39.24 5.23 50.55
C ARG A 960 -39.93 4.10 51.32
N LEU A 961 -39.29 3.52 52.34
CA LEU A 961 -39.91 2.56 53.25
C LEU A 961 -40.92 3.22 54.18
N GLU A 962 -40.66 4.44 54.66
CA GLU A 962 -41.61 5.23 55.46
C GLU A 962 -42.78 5.69 54.59
N LYS A 963 -42.58 6.19 53.37
CA LYS A 963 -43.69 6.53 52.46
C LYS A 963 -44.45 5.31 51.97
N GLN A 964 -43.79 4.17 51.70
CA GLN A 964 -44.50 2.94 51.36
C GLN A 964 -45.24 2.39 52.58
N SER A 965 -44.61 2.32 53.75
CA SER A 965 -45.29 1.86 54.97
C SER A 965 -46.44 2.79 55.36
N VAL A 966 -46.32 4.11 55.24
CA VAL A 966 -47.37 5.10 55.48
C VAL A 966 -48.46 5.05 54.39
N ALA A 967 -48.12 4.82 53.12
CA ALA A 967 -49.11 4.63 52.06
C ALA A 967 -49.87 3.30 52.20
N THR A 968 -49.18 2.22 52.58
CA THR A 968 -49.79 0.91 52.85
C THR A 968 -50.56 0.90 54.17
N LEU A 969 -50.12 1.66 55.18
CA LEU A 969 -50.88 1.92 56.40
C LEU A 969 -52.09 2.81 56.11
N SER A 970 -51.97 3.82 55.25
CA SER A 970 -53.06 4.70 54.80
C SER A 970 -54.10 3.93 53.99
N GLU A 971 -53.70 3.04 53.07
CA GLU A 971 -54.61 2.15 52.35
C GLU A 971 -55.28 1.14 53.30
N LYS A 972 -54.54 0.52 54.22
CA LYS A 972 -55.12 -0.38 55.23
C LYS A 972 -56.00 0.34 56.26
N LEU A 973 -55.70 1.61 56.58
CA LEU A 973 -56.52 2.47 57.43
C LEU A 973 -57.77 2.93 56.68
N ASN A 974 -57.68 3.28 55.40
CA ASN A 974 -58.85 3.60 54.57
C ASN A 974 -59.74 2.38 54.33
N GLU A 975 -59.19 1.19 54.09
CA GLU A 975 -59.97 -0.05 53.99
C GLU A 975 -60.64 -0.42 55.33
N LYS A 976 -60.02 -0.13 56.48
CA LYS A 976 -60.66 -0.28 57.80
C LYS A 976 -61.64 0.84 58.17
N LEU A 977 -61.42 2.07 57.69
CA LEU A 977 -62.26 3.24 58.01
C LEU A 977 -63.51 3.31 57.13
N VAL A 978 -63.47 2.79 55.90
CA VAL A 978 -64.66 2.69 55.02
C VAL A 978 -65.66 1.64 55.54
N GLY A 979 -65.22 0.71 56.41
CA GLY A 979 -66.10 -0.29 57.03
C GLY A 979 -66.86 0.17 58.28
N THR A 980 -66.45 1.26 58.95
CA THR A 980 -67.06 1.68 60.22
C THR A 980 -66.92 3.18 60.47
N THR A 981 -67.82 4.00 59.90
CA THR A 981 -68.06 5.36 60.40
C THR A 981 -69.55 5.70 60.39
N SER A 982 -70.26 5.20 61.40
CA SER A 982 -71.35 5.96 62.03
C SER A 982 -70.83 6.48 63.37
N GLY A 983 -70.38 7.74 63.40
CA GLY A 983 -70.10 8.49 64.61
C GLY A 983 -68.63 8.50 65.06
N ILE A 984 -67.87 9.53 64.65
CA ILE A 984 -66.66 9.98 65.36
C ILE A 984 -66.74 11.51 65.54
N PRO A 985 -66.59 12.05 66.77
CA PRO A 985 -66.72 13.49 67.06
C PRO A 985 -65.61 14.38 66.48
N SER A 986 -65.95 15.65 66.26
CA SER A 986 -65.18 16.72 65.60
C SER A 986 -63.77 17.03 66.15
N TYR A 987 -63.37 16.43 67.27
CA TYR A 987 -62.04 16.62 67.85
C TYR A 987 -60.91 15.90 67.08
N PHE A 988 -61.21 14.76 66.43
CA PHE A 988 -60.18 13.98 65.71
C PHE A 988 -59.84 14.53 64.31
N SER A 989 -60.75 15.30 63.69
CA SER A 989 -60.55 15.91 62.37
C SER A 989 -59.38 16.89 62.34
N ASN A 990 -59.20 17.68 63.41
CA ASN A 990 -58.17 18.73 63.43
C ASN A 990 -56.76 18.19 63.64
N LYS A 991 -56.59 17.00 64.23
CA LYS A 991 -55.26 16.41 64.46
C LYS A 991 -54.72 15.67 63.23
N ILE A 992 -55.61 15.19 62.35
CA ILE A 992 -55.23 14.53 61.09
C ILE A 992 -54.78 15.56 60.03
N LYS A 993 -55.37 16.76 60.01
CA LYS A 993 -54.93 17.87 59.12
C LYS A 993 -53.58 18.50 59.50
N GLN A 994 -53.09 18.27 60.72
CA GLN A 994 -51.78 18.77 61.15
C GLN A 994 -50.62 17.80 60.86
N LEU A 995 -50.92 16.54 60.47
CA LEU A 995 -49.94 15.48 60.21
C LEU A 995 -49.83 15.10 58.71
N SER A 996 -50.61 15.74 57.83
CA SER A 996 -50.45 15.73 56.37
C SER A 996 -49.74 16.99 55.91
#